data_AF-A0A2V9B9Z6-F1
#
_entry.id   AF-A0A2V9B9Z6-F1
#
_cell.length_a   1.000
_cell.length_b   1.000
_cell.length_c   1.000
_cell.angle_alpha   90.00
_cell.angle_beta   90.00
_cell.angle_gamma   90.00
#
_symmetry.space_group_name_H-M   'P 1'
#
loop_
_entity.id
_entity.type
_entity.pdbx_description
1 polymer ?
#
loop_
_entity_poly.entity_id
_entity_poly.type
_entity_poly.pdbx_seq_one_letter_code
_entity_poly.pdbx_strand_id
1 'polypeptide(L)'
;MRLKTSVSQEDYLKAIWELLEEGQPPISARLAEELGVTPPAVTAALKRMRRDDLVSVARDGHIDLTRKGRAIAERMALRHQLAEMLLTDVIGLPWSKAHDEAERLEHAISPEVEALLLKRFADKKSCPHGVPLRGGFAQLRKQGAILLSDLQASERAEIVCVYEKDAKFLDFLEGLQLHSGTQLSVSRREYDETLTLRSSGRTLHLGKHLGPPPFRLIVVTAAPRAHIWSVRTYNPGMAGSPLASLSSSIVPVAAVNPFLSIHAVRIYVRDIDRSLRFYLDQLGFHLVIDTRLQSGERWVAVSPSDGTTILALVAPRPKSAEYKLIGRATQVVLVTSDVATKFQEWSKKGVRFPSAPRLRRIKYETAPPPASSAPHSTLPSPMLLGEETPIWGSVSARFRDVDGNTFSLVSFDELTHAVESQRRAAAEKLEAERRVTQELAIATQVQARLLPQSLPLLKSLEYAGACIPARAVGGDYYDFLSLGPGRLGFVIADVAGKGIAAALLMANLQANLRSQFAFALDQPQRLLQSVNLLFCDNTPDGSFATLFFADYDDASGAFRYVNCGHLSALLLRRDGAVERLASTSTVLGIFKTWNCTVGESRLESGDLLALYTDGVTESVNHDFEEFGEERLVESLRRHRDQPSHSVLTSVVADVRSFSPQEQHDDITLIIARRS
;
A
#
# COMPACT_ATOMS: atom_id res chain seq x y z
N MET A 1 7.31 24.64 -33.30
CA MET A 1 7.92 24.29 -32.00
C MET A 1 6.82 23.67 -31.14
N ARG A 2 6.66 22.34 -31.16
CA ARG A 2 5.65 21.64 -30.34
C ARG A 2 6.27 21.40 -28.97
N LEU A 3 5.69 21.96 -27.90
CA LEU A 3 6.01 21.56 -26.54
C LEU A 3 5.67 20.07 -26.40
N LYS A 4 6.67 19.22 -26.22
CA LYS A 4 6.47 17.87 -25.67
C LYS A 4 6.28 18.08 -24.17
N THR A 5 5.05 17.95 -23.68
CA THR A 5 4.80 17.72 -22.25
C THR A 5 5.45 16.40 -21.86
N SER A 6 6.06 16.34 -20.68
CA SER A 6 6.55 15.07 -20.14
C SER A 6 5.39 14.21 -19.62
N VAL A 7 5.60 12.88 -19.54
CA VAL A 7 4.63 11.94 -18.94
C VAL A 7 4.21 12.42 -17.55
N SER A 8 5.18 12.80 -16.72
CA SER A 8 4.90 13.38 -15.41
C SER A 8 4.03 14.65 -15.48
N GLN A 9 4.25 15.56 -16.44
CA GLN A 9 3.36 16.72 -16.56
C GLN A 9 1.94 16.32 -16.98
N GLU A 10 1.79 15.29 -17.81
CA GLU A 10 0.49 14.75 -18.22
C GLU A 10 -0.26 14.14 -17.04
N ASP A 11 0.40 13.36 -16.18
CA ASP A 11 -0.18 12.78 -14.96
C ASP A 11 -0.72 13.84 -14.01
N TYR A 12 0.07 14.89 -13.76
CA TYR A 12 -0.34 15.99 -12.91
C TYR A 12 -1.54 16.76 -13.50
N LEU A 13 -1.55 16.99 -14.82
CA LEU A 13 -2.66 17.66 -15.48
C LEU A 13 -3.95 16.83 -15.43
N LYS A 14 -3.85 15.51 -15.65
CA LYS A 14 -4.96 14.56 -15.54
C LYS A 14 -5.50 14.53 -14.11
N ALA A 15 -4.65 14.39 -13.09
CA ALA A 15 -5.06 14.37 -11.68
C ALA A 15 -5.74 15.69 -11.24
N ILE A 16 -5.22 16.86 -11.65
CA ILE A 16 -5.89 18.14 -11.38
C ILE A 16 -7.27 18.18 -12.06
N TRP A 17 -7.37 17.70 -13.30
CA TRP A 17 -8.63 17.66 -14.03
C TRP A 17 -9.65 16.74 -13.36
N GLU A 18 -9.26 15.54 -12.95
CA GLU A 18 -10.12 14.59 -12.24
C GLU A 18 -10.66 15.16 -10.93
N LEU A 19 -9.79 15.79 -10.12
CA LEU A 19 -10.21 16.46 -8.88
C LEU A 19 -11.26 17.55 -9.15
N LEU A 20 -11.05 18.36 -10.20
CA LEU A 20 -12.02 19.39 -10.60
C LEU A 20 -13.36 18.76 -11.06
N GLU A 21 -13.32 17.67 -11.81
CA GLU A 21 -14.51 16.94 -12.27
C GLU A 21 -15.28 16.29 -11.11
N GLU A 22 -14.58 15.81 -10.10
CA GLU A 22 -15.16 15.30 -8.86
C GLU A 22 -15.68 16.40 -7.93
N GLY A 23 -15.43 17.68 -8.24
CA GLY A 23 -15.79 18.82 -7.41
C GLY A 23 -14.95 18.92 -6.13
N GLN A 24 -13.77 18.30 -6.12
CA GLN A 24 -12.79 18.43 -5.05
C GLN A 24 -11.82 19.57 -5.37
N PRO A 25 -11.49 20.45 -4.40
CA PRO A 25 -10.52 21.52 -4.66
C PRO A 25 -9.12 20.91 -4.88
N PRO A 26 -8.47 21.17 -6.03
CA PRO A 26 -7.12 20.70 -6.28
C PRO A 26 -6.16 21.56 -5.45
N ILE A 27 -5.55 20.93 -4.46
CA ILE A 27 -4.56 21.54 -3.56
C ILE A 27 -3.33 20.63 -3.53
N SER A 28 -2.16 21.19 -3.21
CA SER A 28 -0.90 20.44 -3.25
C SER A 28 -0.91 19.16 -2.40
N ALA A 29 -1.56 19.19 -1.23
CA ALA A 29 -1.67 18.02 -0.36
C ALA A 29 -2.48 16.88 -0.99
N ARG A 30 -3.59 17.21 -1.66
CA ARG A 30 -4.46 16.22 -2.31
C ARG A 30 -3.83 15.65 -3.57
N LEU A 31 -3.13 16.49 -4.34
CA LEU A 31 -2.35 16.01 -5.49
C LEU A 31 -1.19 15.09 -5.07
N ALA A 32 -0.57 15.34 -3.91
CA ALA A 32 0.48 14.48 -3.37
C ALA A 32 -0.06 13.09 -3.03
N GLU A 33 -1.24 13.04 -2.41
CA GLU A 33 -1.97 11.81 -2.09
C GLU A 33 -2.40 11.06 -3.36
N GLU A 34 -3.02 11.77 -4.31
CA GLU A 34 -3.56 11.19 -5.55
C GLU A 34 -2.47 10.58 -6.44
N LEU A 35 -1.32 11.24 -6.54
CA LEU A 35 -0.21 10.82 -7.40
C LEU A 35 0.81 9.92 -6.67
N GLY A 36 0.65 9.69 -5.37
CA GLY A 36 1.61 8.91 -4.58
C GLY A 36 3.01 9.54 -4.50
N VAL A 37 3.10 10.87 -4.55
CA VAL A 37 4.35 11.64 -4.57
C VAL A 37 4.46 12.55 -3.34
N THR A 38 5.66 13.03 -3.04
CA THR A 38 5.87 13.89 -1.87
C THR A 38 5.31 15.31 -2.10
N PRO A 39 4.80 16.00 -1.05
CA PRO A 39 4.32 17.40 -1.19
C PRO A 39 5.35 18.39 -1.78
N PRO A 40 6.68 18.26 -1.52
CA PRO A 40 7.69 19.04 -2.21
C PRO A 40 7.75 18.78 -3.72
N ALA A 41 7.62 17.51 -4.17
CA ALA A 41 7.60 17.16 -5.59
C ALA A 41 6.42 17.82 -6.31
N VAL A 42 5.24 17.84 -5.68
CA VAL A 42 4.06 18.55 -6.20
C VAL A 42 4.31 20.04 -6.36
N THR A 43 4.90 20.66 -5.32
CA THR A 43 5.19 22.10 -5.34
C THR A 43 6.14 22.46 -6.49
N ALA A 44 7.14 21.64 -6.75
CA ALA A 44 8.06 21.82 -7.87
C ALA A 44 7.40 21.61 -9.24
N ALA A 45 6.60 20.54 -9.39
CA ALA A 45 5.85 20.27 -10.61
C ALA A 45 4.91 21.44 -10.95
N LEU A 46 4.15 21.93 -9.98
CA LEU A 46 3.26 23.08 -10.15
C LEU A 46 4.02 24.37 -10.51
N LYS A 47 5.21 24.59 -9.95
CA LYS A 47 6.07 25.74 -10.31
C LYS A 47 6.49 25.69 -11.78
N ARG A 48 6.90 24.51 -12.28
CA ARG A 48 7.25 24.28 -13.69
C ARG A 48 6.04 24.43 -14.61
N MET A 49 4.93 23.77 -14.26
CA MET A 49 3.69 23.80 -15.05
C MET A 49 3.09 25.22 -15.11
N ARG A 50 3.25 26.03 -14.04
CA ARG A 50 2.86 27.44 -14.06
C ARG A 50 3.75 28.27 -15.00
N ARG A 51 5.06 28.02 -15.02
CA ARG A 51 5.99 28.66 -15.98
C ARG A 51 5.61 28.33 -17.42
N ASP A 52 5.19 27.09 -17.67
CA ASP A 52 4.85 26.58 -19.00
C ASP A 52 3.39 26.93 -19.44
N ASP A 53 2.70 27.75 -18.66
CA ASP A 53 1.31 28.19 -18.85
C ASP A 53 0.29 27.03 -18.90
N LEU A 54 0.49 26.02 -18.06
CA LEU A 54 -0.38 24.83 -17.96
C LEU A 54 -1.32 24.89 -16.75
N VAL A 55 -0.89 25.52 -15.65
CA VAL A 55 -1.70 25.68 -14.42
C VAL A 55 -1.60 27.10 -13.86
N SER A 56 -2.64 27.51 -13.15
CA SER A 56 -2.63 28.69 -12.27
C SER A 56 -2.77 28.26 -10.82
N VAL A 57 -1.96 28.86 -9.94
CA VAL A 57 -2.02 28.60 -8.49
C VAL A 57 -2.40 29.91 -7.79
N ALA A 58 -3.57 29.92 -7.15
CA ALA A 58 -4.09 31.04 -6.39
C ALA A 58 -3.34 31.22 -5.05
N ARG A 59 -3.49 32.39 -4.43
CA ARG A 59 -2.76 32.75 -3.19
C ARG A 59 -3.15 31.90 -1.98
N ASP A 60 -4.34 31.34 -2.00
CA ASP A 60 -4.89 30.43 -0.99
C ASP A 60 -4.50 28.95 -1.23
N GLY A 61 -3.72 28.67 -2.27
CA GLY A 61 -3.24 27.33 -2.60
C GLY A 61 -4.16 26.52 -3.51
N HIS A 62 -5.27 27.09 -3.99
CA HIS A 62 -6.10 26.46 -5.03
C HIS A 62 -5.36 26.42 -6.37
N ILE A 63 -5.48 25.29 -7.06
CA ILE A 63 -4.83 25.02 -8.33
C ILE A 63 -5.91 24.84 -9.40
N ASP A 64 -5.77 25.58 -10.49
CA ASP A 64 -6.65 25.52 -11.65
C ASP A 64 -5.85 25.23 -12.93
N LEU A 65 -6.51 24.61 -13.91
CA LEU A 65 -5.94 24.39 -15.23
C LEU A 65 -6.13 25.62 -16.11
N THR A 66 -5.06 26.04 -16.79
CA THR A 66 -5.20 27.01 -17.89
C THR A 66 -5.95 26.36 -19.06
N ARG A 67 -6.37 27.15 -20.06
CA ARG A 67 -6.97 26.60 -21.29
C ARG A 67 -6.07 25.57 -21.96
N LYS A 68 -4.75 25.78 -21.93
CA LYS A 68 -3.75 24.89 -22.52
C LYS A 68 -3.58 23.61 -21.70
N GLY A 69 -3.45 23.72 -20.37
CA GLY A 69 -3.35 22.54 -19.49
C GLY A 69 -4.61 21.68 -19.53
N ARG A 70 -5.79 22.31 -19.56
CA ARG A 70 -7.08 21.61 -19.69
C ARG A 70 -7.16 20.78 -20.98
N ALA A 71 -6.73 21.32 -22.11
CA ALA A 71 -6.77 20.61 -23.39
C ALA A 71 -5.86 19.36 -23.41
N ILE A 72 -4.76 19.37 -22.64
CA ILE A 72 -3.87 18.22 -22.49
C ILE A 72 -4.50 17.19 -21.55
N ALA A 73 -5.00 17.63 -20.39
CA ALA A 73 -5.66 16.75 -19.42
C ALA A 73 -6.86 16.02 -20.03
N GLU A 74 -7.74 16.74 -20.74
CA GLU A 74 -8.91 16.15 -21.41
C GLU A 74 -8.51 15.13 -22.49
N ARG A 75 -7.38 15.35 -23.17
CA ARG A 75 -6.84 14.38 -24.14
C ARG A 75 -6.30 13.14 -23.46
N MET A 76 -5.62 13.29 -22.32
CA MET A 76 -5.14 12.16 -21.53
C MET A 76 -6.29 11.31 -20.98
N ALA A 77 -7.31 11.95 -20.41
CA ALA A 77 -8.53 11.26 -19.98
C ALA A 77 -9.21 10.50 -21.13
N LEU A 78 -9.28 11.11 -22.32
CA LEU A 78 -9.81 10.45 -23.51
C LEU A 78 -8.97 9.23 -23.93
N ARG A 79 -7.64 9.33 -23.90
CA ARG A 79 -6.74 8.21 -24.22
C ARG A 79 -6.89 7.06 -23.23
N HIS A 80 -7.01 7.37 -21.95
CA HIS A 80 -7.32 6.37 -20.92
C HIS A 80 -8.59 5.59 -21.27
N GLN A 81 -9.68 6.29 -21.53
CA GLN A 81 -10.97 5.66 -21.85
C GLN A 81 -10.94 4.85 -23.15
N LEU A 82 -10.21 5.34 -24.17
CA LEU A 82 -10.00 4.59 -25.42
C LEU A 82 -9.15 3.34 -25.20
N ALA A 83 -8.16 3.39 -24.30
CA ALA A 83 -7.37 2.23 -23.90
C ALA A 83 -8.23 1.20 -23.18
N GLU A 84 -9.09 1.61 -22.24
CA GLU A 84 -10.04 0.72 -21.56
C GLU A 84 -10.97 0.01 -22.54
N MET A 85 -11.53 0.74 -23.52
CA MET A 85 -12.37 0.15 -24.56
C MET A 85 -11.57 -0.78 -25.49
N LEU A 86 -10.33 -0.44 -25.84
CA LEU A 86 -9.46 -1.33 -26.61
C LEU A 86 -9.21 -2.65 -25.85
N LEU A 87 -8.84 -2.54 -24.57
CA LEU A 87 -8.52 -3.68 -23.72
C LEU A 87 -9.75 -4.59 -23.52
N THR A 88 -10.92 -4.01 -23.31
CA THR A 88 -12.15 -4.77 -23.04
C THR A 88 -12.85 -5.24 -24.32
N ASP A 89 -13.25 -4.33 -25.21
CA ASP A 89 -14.12 -4.62 -26.36
C ASP A 89 -13.37 -5.28 -27.54
N VAL A 90 -12.03 -5.17 -27.59
CA VAL A 90 -11.22 -5.74 -28.68
C VAL A 90 -10.31 -6.87 -28.20
N ILE A 91 -9.53 -6.62 -27.14
CA ILE A 91 -8.57 -7.60 -26.62
C ILE A 91 -9.28 -8.67 -25.76
N GLY A 92 -10.39 -8.32 -25.10
CA GLY A 92 -11.14 -9.22 -24.23
C GLY A 92 -10.58 -9.34 -22.81
N LEU A 93 -9.83 -8.32 -22.35
CA LEU A 93 -9.38 -8.24 -20.96
C LEU A 93 -10.59 -8.06 -20.02
N PRO A 94 -10.61 -8.72 -18.84
CA PRO A 94 -11.65 -8.47 -17.84
C PRO A 94 -11.74 -6.98 -17.46
N TRP A 95 -12.95 -6.45 -17.35
CA TRP A 95 -13.17 -5.02 -17.10
C TRP A 95 -12.59 -4.55 -15.75
N SER A 96 -12.51 -5.45 -14.76
CA SER A 96 -11.89 -5.20 -13.46
C SER A 96 -10.40 -4.90 -13.53
N LYS A 97 -9.73 -5.37 -14.58
CA LYS A 97 -8.29 -5.15 -14.83
C LYS A 97 -8.00 -4.07 -15.86
N ALA A 98 -9.04 -3.60 -16.55
CA ALA A 98 -8.87 -2.69 -17.69
C ALA A 98 -8.34 -1.31 -17.29
N HIS A 99 -8.75 -0.81 -16.12
CA HIS A 99 -8.32 0.50 -15.61
C HIS A 99 -6.80 0.56 -15.36
N ASP A 100 -6.28 -0.37 -14.54
CA ASP A 100 -4.84 -0.44 -14.21
C ASP A 100 -3.95 -0.60 -15.45
N GLU A 101 -4.44 -1.32 -16.47
CA GLU A 101 -3.68 -1.53 -17.72
C GLU A 101 -3.83 -0.34 -18.67
N ALA A 102 -4.98 0.33 -18.67
CA ALA A 102 -5.19 1.57 -19.42
C ALA A 102 -4.28 2.70 -18.92
N GLU A 103 -4.03 2.82 -17.61
CA GLU A 103 -3.06 3.78 -17.05
C GLU A 103 -1.66 3.59 -17.63
N ARG A 104 -1.24 2.34 -17.90
CA ARG A 104 0.08 2.06 -18.48
C ARG A 104 0.14 2.38 -19.97
N LEU A 105 -0.99 2.22 -20.67
CA LEU A 105 -1.05 2.35 -22.13
C LEU A 105 -1.37 3.76 -22.61
N GLU A 106 -2.02 4.61 -21.81
CA GLU A 106 -2.55 5.91 -22.25
C GLU A 106 -1.48 6.85 -22.83
N HIS A 107 -0.25 6.83 -22.29
CA HIS A 107 0.87 7.64 -22.81
C HIS A 107 1.47 7.06 -24.10
N ALA A 108 1.31 5.75 -24.34
CA ALA A 108 1.81 5.07 -25.53
C ALA A 108 0.89 5.22 -26.75
N ILE A 109 -0.36 5.68 -26.56
CA ILE A 109 -1.30 5.88 -27.66
C ILE A 109 -0.86 7.07 -28.53
N SER A 110 -0.43 6.76 -29.76
CA SER A 110 -0.07 7.77 -30.75
C SER A 110 -1.32 8.51 -31.26
N PRO A 111 -1.19 9.74 -31.80
CA PRO A 111 -2.31 10.46 -32.40
C PRO A 111 -3.01 9.69 -33.53
N GLU A 112 -2.26 8.89 -34.31
CA GLU A 112 -2.80 8.05 -35.38
C GLU A 112 -3.64 6.91 -34.80
N VAL A 113 -3.17 6.26 -33.75
CA VAL A 113 -3.91 5.20 -33.03
C VAL A 113 -5.16 5.78 -32.36
N GLU A 114 -5.04 6.92 -31.68
CA GLU A 114 -6.14 7.66 -31.06
C GLU A 114 -7.27 7.93 -32.07
N ALA A 115 -6.94 8.41 -33.28
CA ALA A 115 -7.90 8.67 -34.33
C ALA A 115 -8.62 7.40 -34.83
N LEU A 116 -7.89 6.28 -34.91
CA LEU A 116 -8.47 4.98 -35.29
C LEU A 116 -9.40 4.45 -34.20
N LEU A 117 -9.01 4.55 -32.93
CA LEU A 117 -9.84 4.13 -31.79
C LEU A 117 -11.10 4.99 -31.69
N LEU A 118 -10.99 6.32 -31.87
CA LEU A 118 -12.14 7.21 -31.93
C LEU A 118 -13.12 6.85 -33.06
N LYS A 119 -12.60 6.46 -34.23
CA LYS A 119 -13.43 5.98 -35.33
C LYS A 119 -14.07 4.63 -35.01
N ARG A 120 -13.33 3.74 -34.35
CA ARG A 120 -13.77 2.38 -33.98
C ARG A 120 -14.90 2.41 -32.97
N PHE A 121 -14.83 3.31 -31.99
CA PHE A 121 -15.77 3.45 -30.88
C PHE A 121 -16.70 4.67 -31.02
N ALA A 122 -16.95 5.13 -32.25
CA ALA A 122 -17.73 6.33 -32.52
C ALA A 122 -19.19 6.26 -32.02
N ASP A 123 -19.71 5.06 -31.82
CA ASP A 123 -21.05 4.75 -31.29
C ASP A 123 -21.10 4.69 -29.76
N LYS A 124 -19.94 4.60 -29.09
CA LYS A 124 -19.84 4.54 -27.63
C LYS A 124 -19.90 5.95 -27.04
N LYS A 125 -20.58 6.11 -25.90
CA LYS A 125 -20.71 7.38 -25.17
C LYS A 125 -19.83 7.46 -23.92
N SER A 126 -19.40 6.31 -23.41
CA SER A 126 -18.64 6.14 -22.18
C SER A 126 -17.71 4.94 -22.28
N CYS A 127 -16.71 4.87 -21.40
CA CYS A 127 -15.88 3.69 -21.20
C CYS A 127 -16.68 2.55 -20.51
N PRO A 128 -16.09 1.34 -20.36
CA PRO A 128 -16.72 0.20 -19.69
C PRO A 128 -17.18 0.49 -18.26
N HIS A 129 -16.47 1.37 -17.53
CA HIS A 129 -16.80 1.77 -16.17
C HIS A 129 -17.84 2.90 -16.10
N GLY A 130 -18.25 3.46 -17.25
CA GLY A 130 -19.31 4.46 -17.36
C GLY A 130 -18.83 5.91 -17.33
N VAL A 131 -17.51 6.16 -17.32
CA VAL A 131 -16.96 7.51 -17.45
C VAL A 131 -17.21 8.04 -18.88
N PRO A 132 -17.83 9.22 -19.06
CA PRO A 132 -18.12 9.76 -20.38
C PRO A 132 -16.86 10.05 -21.20
N LEU A 133 -16.90 9.75 -22.51
CA LEU A 133 -15.80 10.05 -23.44
C LEU A 133 -15.54 11.56 -23.60
N ARG A 134 -16.50 12.38 -23.17
CA ARG A 134 -16.39 13.84 -23.11
C ARG A 134 -17.08 14.32 -21.84
N GLY A 135 -16.38 15.15 -21.07
CA GLY A 135 -16.97 15.94 -19.97
C GLY A 135 -17.04 15.29 -18.58
N GLY A 136 -16.31 14.20 -18.33
CA GLY A 136 -16.01 13.70 -16.99
C GLY A 136 -17.23 13.48 -16.07
N PHE A 137 -16.98 13.51 -14.76
CA PHE A 137 -18.01 13.32 -13.74
C PHE A 137 -18.94 14.54 -13.58
N ALA A 138 -18.47 15.76 -13.89
CA ALA A 138 -19.31 16.95 -13.78
C ALA A 138 -20.48 16.92 -14.77
N GLN A 139 -20.29 16.28 -15.93
CA GLN A 139 -21.37 16.07 -16.90
C GLN A 139 -22.43 15.08 -16.40
N LEU A 140 -22.05 14.00 -15.72
CA LEU A 140 -23.00 13.07 -15.12
C LEU A 140 -23.83 13.74 -14.02
N ARG A 141 -23.20 14.56 -13.17
CA ARG A 141 -23.91 15.35 -12.14
C ARG A 141 -24.91 16.33 -12.75
N LYS A 142 -24.57 17.00 -13.85
CA LYS A 142 -25.50 17.87 -14.60
C LYS A 142 -26.68 17.10 -15.19
N GLN A 143 -26.52 15.80 -15.44
CA GLN A 143 -27.58 14.90 -15.91
C GLN A 143 -28.41 14.30 -14.77
N GLY A 144 -28.21 14.75 -13.51
CA GLY A 144 -28.98 14.30 -12.36
C GLY A 144 -28.46 13.00 -11.73
N ALA A 145 -27.22 12.61 -12.01
CA ALA A 145 -26.60 11.46 -11.39
C ALA A 145 -26.33 11.73 -9.89
N ILE A 146 -26.75 10.81 -9.05
CA ILE A 146 -26.59 10.83 -7.59
C ILE A 146 -25.77 9.63 -7.13
N LEU A 147 -25.29 9.64 -5.89
CA LEU A 147 -24.67 8.46 -5.33
C LEU A 147 -25.74 7.40 -5.02
N LEU A 148 -25.37 6.13 -5.14
CA LEU A 148 -26.24 5.02 -4.73
C LEU A 148 -26.65 5.14 -3.25
N SER A 149 -25.80 5.72 -2.39
CA SER A 149 -26.09 6.02 -0.99
C SER A 149 -27.27 7.00 -0.81
N ASP A 150 -27.56 7.80 -1.82
CA ASP A 150 -28.57 8.87 -1.75
C ASP A 150 -29.92 8.39 -2.30
N LEU A 151 -29.93 7.22 -2.97
CA LEU A 151 -31.13 6.59 -3.50
C LEU A 151 -32.05 6.13 -2.37
N GLN A 152 -33.34 6.45 -2.47
CA GLN A 152 -34.31 6.08 -1.45
C GLN A 152 -34.84 4.65 -1.66
N ALA A 153 -35.37 4.06 -0.60
CA ALA A 153 -36.02 2.75 -0.71
C ALA A 153 -37.19 2.78 -1.71
N SER A 154 -37.31 1.70 -2.48
CA SER A 154 -38.25 1.51 -3.60
C SER A 154 -37.99 2.33 -4.86
N GLU A 155 -36.90 3.09 -4.92
CA GLU A 155 -36.49 3.77 -6.15
C GLU A 155 -35.76 2.81 -7.10
N ARG A 156 -35.98 3.03 -8.40
CA ARG A 156 -35.26 2.37 -9.49
C ARG A 156 -34.20 3.30 -10.03
N ALA A 157 -33.02 2.74 -10.26
CA ALA A 157 -31.88 3.48 -10.77
C ALA A 157 -31.09 2.61 -11.75
N GLU A 158 -30.35 3.26 -12.61
CA GLU A 158 -29.35 2.64 -13.46
C GLU A 158 -27.97 3.03 -12.94
N ILE A 159 -27.05 2.06 -12.83
CA ILE A 159 -25.64 2.37 -12.60
C ILE A 159 -25.11 3.03 -13.87
N VAL A 160 -24.79 4.31 -13.79
CA VAL A 160 -24.25 5.05 -14.94
C VAL A 160 -22.73 5.11 -14.91
N CYS A 161 -22.12 5.06 -13.72
CA CYS A 161 -20.68 5.05 -13.57
C CYS A 161 -20.28 4.36 -12.26
N VAL A 162 -19.15 3.66 -12.29
CA VAL A 162 -18.52 3.07 -11.11
C VAL A 162 -17.17 3.74 -10.85
N TYR A 163 -16.72 3.75 -9.61
CA TYR A 163 -15.38 4.20 -9.26
C TYR A 163 -14.34 3.15 -9.70
N GLU A 164 -13.45 3.55 -10.61
CA GLU A 164 -12.51 2.66 -11.31
C GLU A 164 -11.13 2.53 -10.66
N LYS A 165 -10.72 3.47 -9.80
CA LYS A 165 -9.38 3.51 -9.18
C LYS A 165 -9.16 2.50 -8.02
N ASP A 166 -10.01 1.49 -7.90
CA ASP A 166 -9.90 0.47 -6.85
C ASP A 166 -10.18 -0.92 -7.42
N ALA A 167 -9.11 -1.63 -7.80
CA ALA A 167 -9.20 -2.95 -8.42
C ALA A 167 -9.96 -3.96 -7.56
N LYS A 168 -9.78 -3.94 -6.23
CA LYS A 168 -10.50 -4.86 -5.32
C LYS A 168 -12.00 -4.57 -5.31
N PHE A 169 -12.37 -3.30 -5.44
CA PHE A 169 -13.76 -2.90 -5.57
C PHE A 169 -14.36 -3.33 -6.91
N LEU A 170 -13.61 -3.20 -8.01
CA LEU A 170 -14.07 -3.66 -9.33
C LEU A 170 -14.23 -5.19 -9.38
N ASP A 171 -13.29 -5.96 -8.82
CA ASP A 171 -13.39 -7.41 -8.68
C ASP A 171 -14.63 -7.82 -7.87
N PHE A 172 -14.91 -7.10 -6.79
CA PHE A 172 -16.11 -7.29 -5.98
C PHE A 172 -17.39 -7.03 -6.78
N LEU A 173 -17.46 -5.93 -7.53
CA LEU A 173 -18.61 -5.60 -8.39
C LEU A 173 -18.80 -6.63 -9.51
N GLU A 174 -17.71 -7.14 -10.09
CA GLU A 174 -17.74 -8.20 -11.09
C GLU A 174 -18.35 -9.49 -10.52
N GLY A 175 -17.95 -9.88 -9.31
CA GLY A 175 -18.55 -11.00 -8.58
C GLY A 175 -20.06 -10.83 -8.32
N LEU A 176 -20.51 -9.58 -8.16
CA LEU A 176 -21.93 -9.25 -8.02
C LEU A 176 -22.66 -9.00 -9.35
N GLN A 177 -21.95 -9.03 -10.49
CA GLN A 177 -22.46 -8.69 -11.82
C GLN A 177 -23.10 -7.28 -11.86
N LEU A 178 -22.48 -6.33 -11.17
CA LEU A 178 -22.85 -4.93 -11.18
C LEU A 178 -21.89 -4.15 -12.08
N HIS A 179 -22.37 -3.68 -13.22
CA HIS A 179 -21.61 -2.94 -14.21
C HIS A 179 -22.36 -1.66 -14.62
N SER A 180 -21.71 -0.81 -15.43
CA SER A 180 -22.40 0.32 -16.06
C SER A 180 -23.57 -0.20 -16.92
N GLY A 181 -24.71 0.48 -16.86
CA GLY A 181 -25.98 0.06 -17.48
C GLY A 181 -26.80 -0.96 -16.67
N THR A 182 -26.30 -1.47 -15.54
CA THR A 182 -27.08 -2.38 -14.69
C THR A 182 -28.25 -1.65 -14.03
N GLN A 183 -29.47 -2.17 -14.23
CA GLN A 183 -30.69 -1.70 -13.57
C GLN A 183 -30.79 -2.27 -12.15
N LEU A 184 -31.02 -1.41 -11.17
CA LEU A 184 -31.16 -1.79 -9.77
C LEU A 184 -32.37 -1.12 -9.12
N SER A 185 -32.88 -1.77 -8.08
CA SER A 185 -33.88 -1.20 -7.19
C SER A 185 -33.48 -1.40 -5.74
N VAL A 186 -33.60 -0.35 -4.92
CA VAL A 186 -33.33 -0.47 -3.48
C VAL A 186 -34.58 -1.08 -2.84
N SER A 187 -34.49 -2.33 -2.40
CA SER A 187 -35.63 -3.01 -1.78
C SER A 187 -35.80 -2.63 -0.31
N ARG A 188 -34.69 -2.45 0.41
CA ARG A 188 -34.68 -2.05 1.83
C ARG A 188 -33.34 -1.42 2.18
N ARG A 189 -33.38 -0.44 3.08
CA ARG A 189 -32.21 0.11 3.77
C ARG A 189 -32.31 -0.29 5.24
N GLU A 190 -31.32 -1.00 5.75
CA GLU A 190 -31.24 -1.41 7.14
C GLU A 190 -30.63 -0.27 8.00
N TYR A 191 -30.77 -0.35 9.32
CA TYR A 191 -30.34 0.72 10.25
C TYR A 191 -28.81 0.95 10.26
N ASP A 192 -28.04 -0.07 9.88
CA ASP A 192 -26.57 -0.07 9.74
C ASP A 192 -26.09 0.51 8.38
N GLU A 193 -27.00 1.17 7.65
CA GLU A 193 -26.81 1.68 6.28
C GLU A 193 -26.61 0.59 5.21
N THR A 194 -26.77 -0.71 5.54
CA THR A 194 -26.72 -1.79 4.56
C THR A 194 -27.89 -1.67 3.57
N LEU A 195 -27.55 -1.57 2.29
CA LEU A 195 -28.49 -1.48 1.18
C LEU A 195 -28.79 -2.89 0.64
N THR A 196 -30.06 -3.28 0.69
CA THR A 196 -30.51 -4.49 -0.01
C THR A 196 -31.02 -4.09 -1.39
N LEU A 197 -30.22 -4.38 -2.42
CA LEU A 197 -30.54 -4.12 -3.81
C LEU A 197 -31.17 -5.33 -4.47
N ARG A 198 -32.00 -5.10 -5.49
CA ARG A 198 -32.42 -6.12 -6.43
C ARG A 198 -31.96 -5.76 -7.83
N SER A 199 -31.19 -6.64 -8.45
CA SER A 199 -30.68 -6.54 -9.83
C SER A 199 -30.83 -7.90 -10.51
N SER A 200 -31.36 -7.92 -11.75
CA SER A 200 -31.51 -9.13 -12.57
C SER A 200 -32.15 -10.33 -11.84
N GLY A 201 -33.14 -10.08 -10.97
CA GLY A 201 -33.83 -11.10 -10.18
C GLY A 201 -33.09 -11.60 -8.93
N ARG A 202 -31.86 -11.13 -8.69
CA ARG A 202 -31.06 -11.44 -7.50
C ARG A 202 -31.19 -10.35 -6.45
N THR A 203 -31.16 -10.75 -5.18
CA THR A 203 -31.09 -9.84 -4.04
C THR A 203 -29.64 -9.76 -3.57
N LEU A 204 -29.11 -8.54 -3.46
CA LEU A 204 -27.72 -8.23 -3.12
C LEU A 204 -27.71 -7.38 -1.86
N HIS A 205 -26.78 -7.62 -0.94
CA HIS A 205 -26.63 -6.83 0.28
C HIS A 205 -25.29 -6.07 0.22
N LEU A 206 -25.35 -4.74 0.14
CA LEU A 206 -24.21 -3.85 0.14
C LEU A 206 -24.14 -3.13 1.49
N GLY A 207 -23.30 -3.63 2.39
CA GLY A 207 -23.06 -3.04 3.71
C GLY A 207 -21.96 -1.97 3.70
N LYS A 208 -21.97 -1.08 4.69
CA LYS A 208 -20.91 -0.06 4.90
C LYS A 208 -19.52 -0.68 5.16
N HIS A 209 -19.47 -1.96 5.54
CA HIS A 209 -18.26 -2.69 5.98
C HIS A 209 -17.78 -3.80 5.02
N LEU A 210 -18.35 -3.93 3.81
CA LEU A 210 -17.99 -4.98 2.85
C LEU A 210 -17.02 -4.52 1.74
N GLY A 211 -16.34 -3.39 1.92
CA GLY A 211 -15.40 -2.83 0.95
C GLY A 211 -15.16 -1.34 1.22
N PRO A 212 -14.40 -0.61 0.36
CA PRO A 212 -14.35 0.84 0.43
C PRO A 212 -15.77 1.37 0.31
N PRO A 213 -16.08 2.50 0.94
CA PRO A 213 -17.44 2.79 1.38
C PRO A 213 -18.42 2.91 0.20
N PRO A 214 -19.73 2.67 0.41
CA PRO A 214 -20.80 2.75 -0.61
C PRO A 214 -20.99 4.13 -1.29
N PHE A 215 -20.03 5.04 -1.14
CA PHE A 215 -19.94 6.38 -1.74
C PHE A 215 -19.37 6.40 -3.17
N ARG A 216 -19.26 5.24 -3.84
CA ARG A 216 -18.48 5.09 -5.08
C ARG A 216 -19.25 4.55 -6.31
N LEU A 217 -20.56 4.32 -6.17
CA LEU A 217 -21.45 3.99 -7.29
C LEU A 217 -22.31 5.21 -7.64
N ILE A 218 -22.21 5.68 -8.88
CA ILE A 218 -22.99 6.78 -9.40
C ILE A 218 -24.16 6.21 -10.20
N VAL A 219 -25.36 6.61 -9.81
CA VAL A 219 -26.62 6.11 -10.37
C VAL A 219 -27.47 7.26 -10.88
N VAL A 220 -28.22 7.03 -11.94
CA VAL A 220 -29.27 7.97 -12.39
C VAL A 220 -30.63 7.38 -12.05
N THR A 221 -31.45 8.17 -11.37
CA THR A 221 -32.83 7.79 -11.00
C THR A 221 -33.72 7.87 -12.24
N ALA A 222 -34.70 6.97 -12.34
CA ALA A 222 -35.63 6.94 -13.48
C ALA A 222 -36.65 8.12 -13.50
N ALA A 223 -36.69 9.01 -12.50
CA ALA A 223 -37.59 10.16 -12.46
C ALA A 223 -37.04 11.34 -11.60
N PRO A 224 -37.21 12.62 -12.02
CA PRO A 224 -36.71 13.78 -11.28
C PRO A 224 -37.55 14.04 -10.01
N ARG A 225 -36.89 14.24 -8.84
CA ARG A 225 -37.56 14.58 -7.58
C ARG A 225 -37.64 16.08 -7.35
N ALA A 226 -38.86 16.55 -7.03
CA ALA A 226 -39.13 17.83 -6.39
C ALA A 226 -39.02 17.71 -4.85
N HIS A 227 -38.47 18.74 -4.20
CA HIS A 227 -38.25 18.82 -2.75
C HIS A 227 -39.54 19.04 -1.95
N ILE A 228 -39.89 18.16 -0.99
CA ILE A 228 -40.84 18.48 0.12
C ILE A 228 -40.47 17.68 1.40
N TRP A 229 -40.46 18.37 2.54
CA TRP A 229 -40.33 17.88 3.93
C TRP A 229 -41.65 17.30 4.48
N SER A 230 -41.65 16.17 5.22
CA SER A 230 -42.44 15.96 6.47
C SER A 230 -42.44 14.53 7.06
N VAL A 231 -41.91 14.41 8.29
CA VAL A 231 -42.39 13.71 9.53
C VAL A 231 -43.65 12.80 9.50
N ARG A 232 -43.56 11.50 9.92
CA ARG A 232 -44.23 10.84 11.10
C ARG A 232 -44.31 9.27 11.10
N THR A 233 -43.94 8.70 12.26
CA THR A 233 -44.52 7.58 13.09
C THR A 233 -44.45 6.07 12.72
N TYR A 234 -43.74 5.29 13.59
CA TYR A 234 -44.12 4.07 14.41
C TYR A 234 -45.35 3.23 13.95
N ASN A 235 -45.47 1.88 13.98
CA ASN A 235 -44.88 0.76 14.76
C ASN A 235 -45.38 -0.62 14.14
N PRO A 236 -45.34 -1.82 14.78
CA PRO A 236 -44.47 -2.97 14.45
C PRO A 236 -45.19 -4.32 14.17
N GLY A 237 -44.46 -5.43 13.98
CA GLY A 237 -45.00 -6.75 14.29
C GLY A 237 -44.28 -7.99 13.73
N MET A 238 -43.64 -8.75 14.64
CA MET A 238 -43.68 -10.23 14.82
C MET A 238 -43.24 -11.18 13.68
N ALA A 239 -42.70 -12.39 13.87
CA ALA A 239 -42.17 -13.22 14.97
C ALA A 239 -41.64 -14.53 14.33
N GLY A 240 -40.76 -15.30 15.00
CA GLY A 240 -40.62 -16.76 14.78
C GLY A 240 -39.22 -17.33 14.53
N SER A 241 -38.70 -18.06 15.53
CA SER A 241 -37.54 -19.00 15.49
C SER A 241 -37.94 -20.37 14.89
N PRO A 242 -37.17 -21.51 14.89
CA PRO A 242 -35.84 -21.79 15.52
C PRO A 242 -34.86 -22.79 14.80
N LEU A 243 -33.62 -22.82 15.35
CA LEU A 243 -32.65 -23.93 15.63
C LEU A 243 -32.23 -25.00 14.58
N ALA A 244 -30.90 -25.20 14.44
CA ALA A 244 -30.19 -26.50 14.57
C ALA A 244 -28.63 -26.35 14.46
N SER A 245 -27.90 -26.55 15.56
CA SER A 245 -26.87 -27.59 15.84
C SER A 245 -25.65 -27.68 14.90
N LEU A 246 -24.44 -27.61 15.48
CA LEU A 246 -23.29 -28.46 15.10
C LEU A 246 -22.21 -28.47 16.18
N SER A 247 -21.58 -29.63 16.29
CA SER A 247 -20.77 -30.16 17.38
C SER A 247 -19.27 -29.80 17.31
N SER A 248 -18.67 -29.82 18.50
CA SER A 248 -17.26 -29.92 18.87
C SER A 248 -16.22 -30.35 17.81
N SER A 249 -15.09 -29.64 17.77
CA SER A 249 -13.77 -30.19 17.44
C SER A 249 -12.67 -29.37 18.15
N ILE A 250 -11.81 -30.09 18.87
CA ILE A 250 -10.65 -29.60 19.62
C ILE A 250 -9.49 -29.37 18.64
N VAL A 251 -8.75 -28.26 18.77
CA VAL A 251 -7.49 -27.99 18.05
C VAL A 251 -6.38 -27.73 19.07
N PRO A 252 -5.13 -28.23 18.88
CA PRO A 252 -4.07 -28.19 19.90
C PRO A 252 -3.43 -26.80 20.01
N VAL A 253 -3.02 -26.45 21.24
CA VAL A 253 -2.39 -25.18 21.61
C VAL A 253 -0.93 -25.13 21.13
N ALA A 254 -0.61 -24.15 20.27
CA ALA A 254 0.76 -23.78 19.94
C ALA A 254 1.40 -22.96 21.07
N ALA A 255 2.70 -23.15 21.27
CA ALA A 255 3.50 -22.62 22.38
C ALA A 255 3.32 -21.11 22.60
N VAL A 256 2.93 -20.74 23.82
CA VAL A 256 2.57 -19.38 24.21
C VAL A 256 3.82 -18.64 24.71
N ASN A 257 4.07 -17.43 24.20
CA ASN A 257 4.95 -16.45 24.84
C ASN A 257 4.58 -16.30 26.33
N PRO A 258 5.53 -16.05 27.25
CA PRO A 258 5.19 -15.84 28.65
C PRO A 258 4.18 -14.69 28.78
N PHE A 259 2.96 -15.03 29.19
CA PHE A 259 1.85 -14.09 29.30
C PHE A 259 1.42 -13.96 30.76
N LEU A 260 1.12 -12.73 31.18
CA LEU A 260 0.54 -12.44 32.48
C LEU A 260 -0.98 -12.37 32.32
N SER A 261 -1.72 -13.22 33.04
CA SER A 261 -3.19 -13.19 33.07
C SER A 261 -3.71 -13.11 34.50
N ILE A 262 -4.89 -12.51 34.67
CA ILE A 262 -5.60 -12.56 35.94
C ILE A 262 -6.19 -13.97 36.07
N HIS A 263 -5.66 -14.76 37.00
CA HIS A 263 -6.04 -16.16 37.16
C HIS A 263 -7.51 -16.35 37.58
N ALA A 264 -8.00 -15.61 38.59
CA ALA A 264 -9.40 -15.61 39.01
C ALA A 264 -9.72 -14.45 39.96
N VAL A 265 -10.99 -14.04 40.01
CA VAL A 265 -11.54 -13.15 41.04
C VAL A 265 -12.29 -13.97 42.08
N ARG A 266 -12.00 -13.77 43.37
CA ARG A 266 -12.65 -14.52 44.47
C ARG A 266 -13.99 -13.90 44.84
N ILE A 267 -15.03 -14.71 44.90
CA ILE A 267 -16.35 -14.36 45.43
C ILE A 267 -16.60 -15.17 46.70
N TYR A 268 -16.76 -14.47 47.82
CA TYR A 268 -17.02 -15.13 49.10
C TYR A 268 -18.50 -15.43 49.28
N VAL A 269 -18.81 -16.68 49.56
CA VAL A 269 -20.17 -17.24 49.65
C VAL A 269 -20.37 -17.99 50.97
N ARG A 270 -21.61 -18.19 51.42
CA ARG A 270 -21.89 -18.97 52.64
C ARG A 270 -21.97 -20.46 52.37
N ASP A 271 -22.50 -20.81 51.21
CA ASP A 271 -22.72 -22.18 50.77
C ASP A 271 -22.38 -22.27 49.27
N ILE A 272 -21.38 -23.09 48.95
CA ILE A 272 -20.85 -23.22 47.59
C ILE A 272 -21.89 -23.86 46.66
N ASP A 273 -22.63 -24.87 47.10
CA ASP A 273 -23.60 -25.59 46.26
C ASP A 273 -24.85 -24.75 45.96
N ARG A 274 -25.31 -23.98 46.95
CA ARG A 274 -26.39 -23.01 46.76
C ARG A 274 -25.98 -21.89 45.82
N SER A 275 -24.76 -21.38 45.96
CA SER A 275 -24.25 -20.31 45.10
C SER A 275 -23.97 -20.80 43.68
N LEU A 276 -23.41 -22.01 43.55
CA LEU A 276 -23.13 -22.61 42.25
C LEU A 276 -24.40 -22.73 41.41
N ARG A 277 -25.50 -23.24 41.98
CA ARG A 277 -26.81 -23.29 41.30
C ARG A 277 -27.31 -21.91 40.87
N PHE A 278 -27.09 -20.87 41.67
CA PHE A 278 -27.44 -19.51 41.26
C PHE A 278 -26.66 -19.06 40.01
N TYR A 279 -25.33 -19.25 40.00
CA TYR A 279 -24.50 -18.86 38.86
C TYR A 279 -24.83 -19.67 37.60
N LEU A 280 -25.01 -20.99 37.70
CA LEU A 280 -25.31 -21.84 36.56
C LEU A 280 -26.75 -21.63 36.07
N ASP A 281 -27.74 -21.78 36.96
CA ASP A 281 -29.15 -21.89 36.56
C ASP A 281 -29.80 -20.51 36.34
N GLN A 282 -29.47 -19.53 37.17
CA GLN A 282 -30.11 -18.20 37.11
C GLN A 282 -29.34 -17.23 36.21
N LEU A 283 -28.00 -17.23 36.28
CA LEU A 283 -27.16 -16.36 35.46
C LEU A 283 -26.71 -16.99 34.13
N GLY A 284 -26.80 -18.33 33.99
CA GLY A 284 -26.40 -19.03 32.78
C GLY A 284 -24.89 -19.17 32.62
N PHE A 285 -24.13 -19.16 33.72
CA PHE A 285 -22.68 -19.33 33.68
C PHE A 285 -22.32 -20.80 33.47
N HIS A 286 -21.06 -21.05 33.12
CA HIS A 286 -20.53 -22.40 32.99
C HIS A 286 -19.60 -22.74 34.15
N LEU A 287 -19.61 -24.01 34.56
CA LEU A 287 -18.67 -24.54 35.53
C LEU A 287 -17.31 -24.71 34.84
N VAL A 288 -16.29 -24.02 35.33
CA VAL A 288 -14.91 -24.14 34.84
C VAL A 288 -14.20 -25.29 35.55
N ILE A 289 -14.36 -25.38 36.86
CA ILE A 289 -13.75 -26.44 37.68
C ILE A 289 -14.53 -26.64 38.99
N ASP A 290 -14.64 -27.90 39.42
CA ASP A 290 -15.09 -28.31 40.75
C ASP A 290 -14.19 -29.46 41.21
N THR A 291 -13.25 -29.17 42.10
CA THR A 291 -12.28 -30.17 42.60
C THR A 291 -11.98 -29.96 44.07
N ARG A 292 -11.38 -30.95 44.74
CA ARG A 292 -10.86 -30.81 46.11
C ARG A 292 -9.35 -30.67 46.07
N LEU A 293 -8.84 -29.61 46.69
CA LEU A 293 -7.40 -29.39 46.85
C LEU A 293 -6.84 -30.38 47.88
N GLN A 294 -5.52 -30.59 47.88
CA GLN A 294 -4.84 -31.46 48.84
C GLN A 294 -5.04 -31.03 50.30
N SER A 295 -5.35 -29.75 50.53
CA SER A 295 -5.76 -29.20 51.84
C SER A 295 -7.15 -29.66 52.31
N GLY A 296 -7.90 -30.40 51.48
CA GLY A 296 -9.27 -30.83 51.74
C GLY A 296 -10.33 -29.77 51.38
N GLU A 297 -9.92 -28.57 51.00
CA GLU A 297 -10.82 -27.48 50.61
C GLU A 297 -11.36 -27.71 49.20
N ARG A 298 -12.68 -27.51 49.03
CA ARG A 298 -13.33 -27.58 47.72
C ARG A 298 -13.08 -26.29 46.95
N TRP A 299 -12.59 -26.41 45.73
CA TRP A 299 -12.32 -25.32 44.81
C TRP A 299 -13.31 -25.37 43.65
N VAL A 300 -14.18 -24.36 43.58
CA VAL A 300 -15.21 -24.24 42.54
C VAL A 300 -15.03 -22.92 41.83
N ALA A 301 -15.00 -22.93 40.50
CA ALA A 301 -14.96 -21.73 39.70
C ALA A 301 -15.96 -21.77 38.54
N VAL A 302 -16.55 -20.62 38.25
CA VAL A 302 -17.53 -20.43 37.18
C VAL A 302 -17.09 -19.28 36.28
N SER A 303 -17.51 -19.30 35.03
CA SER A 303 -17.29 -18.21 34.08
C SER A 303 -18.58 -17.84 33.35
N PRO A 304 -18.73 -16.57 32.90
CA PRO A 304 -19.71 -16.23 31.88
C PRO A 304 -19.54 -17.08 30.61
N SER A 305 -20.54 -17.05 29.73
CA SER A 305 -20.58 -17.86 28.51
C SER A 305 -19.43 -17.60 27.52
N ASP A 306 -18.73 -16.47 27.63
CA ASP A 306 -17.58 -16.11 26.80
C ASP A 306 -16.24 -16.70 27.29
N GLY A 307 -16.20 -17.28 28.49
CA GLY A 307 -15.00 -17.90 29.08
C GLY A 307 -13.88 -16.93 29.46
N THR A 308 -14.10 -15.61 29.38
CA THR A 308 -13.02 -14.61 29.50
C THR A 308 -12.61 -14.30 30.95
N THR A 309 -13.50 -14.50 31.92
CA THR A 309 -13.26 -14.20 33.35
C THR A 309 -13.65 -15.38 34.23
N ILE A 310 -12.77 -15.76 35.16
CA ILE A 310 -12.99 -16.84 36.11
C ILE A 310 -13.37 -16.26 37.49
N LEU A 311 -14.55 -16.63 38.00
CA LEU A 311 -15.00 -16.32 39.36
C LEU A 311 -14.84 -17.57 40.24
N ALA A 312 -13.94 -17.50 41.21
CA ALA A 312 -13.74 -18.57 42.20
C ALA A 312 -14.70 -18.39 43.38
N LEU A 313 -15.59 -19.35 43.61
CA LEU A 313 -16.52 -19.35 44.75
C LEU A 313 -15.83 -19.93 45.98
N VAL A 314 -15.73 -19.12 47.04
CA VAL A 314 -14.98 -19.49 48.26
C VAL A 314 -15.90 -19.39 49.47
N ALA A 315 -16.04 -20.48 50.24
CA ALA A 315 -16.73 -20.47 51.54
C ALA A 315 -15.73 -20.34 52.70
N PRO A 316 -15.50 -19.11 53.22
CA PRO A 316 -14.56 -18.91 54.32
C PRO A 316 -15.09 -19.46 55.65
N ARG A 317 -14.19 -19.73 56.61
CA ARG A 317 -14.58 -20.23 57.93
C ARG A 317 -15.43 -19.19 58.69
N PRO A 318 -16.47 -19.60 59.43
CA PRO A 318 -17.26 -18.68 60.25
C PRO A 318 -16.37 -17.85 61.19
N LYS A 319 -16.65 -16.54 61.28
CA LYS A 319 -15.89 -15.54 62.08
C LYS A 319 -14.51 -15.14 61.54
N SER A 320 -14.08 -15.60 60.37
CA SER A 320 -12.85 -15.09 59.72
C SER A 320 -13.02 -13.66 59.18
N ALA A 321 -11.92 -13.01 58.82
CA ALA A 321 -11.95 -11.69 58.21
C ALA A 321 -12.68 -11.70 56.85
N GLU A 322 -12.46 -12.75 56.07
CA GLU A 322 -13.06 -13.00 54.75
C GLU A 322 -14.56 -13.28 54.86
N TYR A 323 -15.00 -13.96 55.93
CA TYR A 323 -16.44 -14.18 56.19
C TYR A 323 -17.23 -12.87 56.32
N LYS A 324 -16.59 -11.78 56.78
CA LYS A 324 -17.19 -10.44 56.86
C LYS A 324 -17.33 -9.74 55.50
N LEU A 325 -16.73 -10.30 54.44
CA LEU A 325 -16.80 -9.78 53.08
C LEU A 325 -18.01 -10.31 52.29
N ILE A 326 -18.66 -11.36 52.80
CA ILE A 326 -19.91 -11.90 52.23
C ILE A 326 -21.02 -10.84 52.32
N GLY A 327 -21.76 -10.66 51.23
CA GLY A 327 -22.90 -9.75 51.15
C GLY A 327 -22.53 -8.30 50.79
N ARG A 328 -21.29 -8.04 50.37
CA ARG A 328 -20.79 -6.69 50.03
C ARG A 328 -20.91 -6.38 48.52
N ALA A 329 -20.78 -5.11 48.17
CA ALA A 329 -20.60 -4.72 46.78
C ALA A 329 -19.27 -5.27 46.25
N THR A 330 -19.33 -6.03 45.16
CA THR A 330 -18.15 -6.53 44.47
C THR A 330 -17.62 -5.43 43.53
N GLN A 331 -16.33 -5.50 43.22
CA GLN A 331 -15.73 -4.68 42.15
C GLN A 331 -15.94 -5.31 40.76
N VAL A 332 -16.73 -6.38 40.67
CA VAL A 332 -16.98 -7.10 39.43
C VAL A 332 -18.09 -6.39 38.65
N VAL A 333 -17.75 -6.01 37.42
CA VAL A 333 -18.66 -5.40 36.46
C VAL A 333 -18.88 -6.40 35.33
N LEU A 334 -20.13 -6.85 35.17
CA LEU A 334 -20.56 -7.65 34.05
C LEU A 334 -21.06 -6.73 32.94
N VAL A 335 -20.75 -7.08 31.70
CA VAL A 335 -21.12 -6.26 30.55
C VAL A 335 -21.99 -7.07 29.60
N THR A 336 -22.97 -6.40 28.99
CA THR A 336 -23.88 -7.01 28.01
C THR A 336 -24.25 -5.98 26.95
N SER A 337 -24.59 -6.41 25.74
CA SER A 337 -25.11 -5.54 24.69
C SER A 337 -26.51 -4.98 25.02
N ASP A 338 -27.27 -5.66 25.88
CA ASP A 338 -28.62 -5.23 26.27
C ASP A 338 -28.93 -5.54 27.74
N VAL A 339 -28.77 -4.51 28.59
CA VAL A 339 -29.05 -4.59 30.03
C VAL A 339 -30.54 -4.78 30.31
N ALA A 340 -31.44 -4.28 29.46
CA ALA A 340 -32.87 -4.40 29.68
C ALA A 340 -33.35 -5.84 29.43
N THR A 341 -32.88 -6.46 28.35
CA THR A 341 -33.17 -7.88 28.06
C THR A 341 -32.61 -8.78 29.17
N LYS A 342 -31.36 -8.57 29.60
CA LYS A 342 -30.78 -9.36 30.70
C LYS A 342 -31.47 -9.13 32.04
N PHE A 343 -31.87 -7.90 32.34
CA PHE A 343 -32.69 -7.59 33.52
C PHE A 343 -33.99 -8.39 33.53
N GLN A 344 -34.72 -8.43 32.42
CA GLN A 344 -35.97 -9.19 32.32
C GLN A 344 -35.72 -10.70 32.43
N GLU A 345 -34.73 -11.23 31.71
CA GLU A 345 -34.37 -12.65 31.71
C GLU A 345 -34.02 -13.13 33.13
N TRP A 346 -33.10 -12.43 33.79
CA TRP A 346 -32.63 -12.80 35.12
C TRP A 346 -33.69 -12.55 36.21
N SER A 347 -34.50 -11.50 36.08
CA SER A 347 -35.63 -11.28 37.00
C SER A 347 -36.65 -12.41 36.95
N LYS A 348 -36.97 -12.94 35.74
CA LYS A 348 -37.84 -14.12 35.58
C LYS A 348 -37.24 -15.38 36.22
N LYS A 349 -35.91 -15.51 36.20
CA LYS A 349 -35.17 -16.61 36.85
C LYS A 349 -34.96 -16.41 38.35
N GLY A 350 -35.49 -15.33 38.94
CA GLY A 350 -35.47 -15.09 40.39
C GLY A 350 -34.28 -14.26 40.91
N VAL A 351 -33.48 -13.68 40.02
CA VAL A 351 -32.35 -12.80 40.40
C VAL A 351 -32.88 -11.48 40.96
N ARG A 352 -32.31 -11.03 42.09
CA ARG A 352 -32.77 -9.81 42.78
C ARG A 352 -32.05 -8.57 42.27
N PHE A 353 -32.82 -7.63 41.72
CA PHE A 353 -32.35 -6.30 41.36
C PHE A 353 -32.86 -5.26 42.37
N PRO A 354 -32.00 -4.51 43.07
CA PRO A 354 -32.44 -3.47 44.01
C PRO A 354 -33.16 -2.29 43.36
N SER A 355 -32.97 -2.09 42.06
CA SER A 355 -33.62 -1.04 41.27
C SER A 355 -33.68 -1.44 39.80
N ALA A 356 -34.69 -0.96 39.08
CA ALA A 356 -34.77 -1.10 37.62
C ALA A 356 -33.55 -0.45 36.92
N PRO A 357 -33.19 -0.89 35.70
CA PRO A 357 -32.09 -0.31 34.94
C PRO A 357 -32.26 1.20 34.77
N ARG A 358 -31.18 1.97 34.98
CA ARG A 358 -31.18 3.43 34.86
C ARG A 358 -30.17 3.87 33.81
N LEU A 359 -30.57 4.83 32.99
CA LEU A 359 -29.67 5.57 32.11
C LEU A 359 -28.74 6.42 32.98
N ARG A 360 -27.43 6.17 32.92
CA ARG A 360 -26.41 6.97 33.59
C ARG A 360 -25.66 7.78 32.54
N ARG A 361 -25.75 9.11 32.64
CA ARG A 361 -24.97 10.02 31.81
C ARG A 361 -23.54 10.07 32.33
N ILE A 362 -22.57 9.61 31.54
CA ILE A 362 -21.15 9.70 31.87
C ILE A 362 -20.54 10.77 30.97
N LYS A 363 -19.99 11.83 31.58
CA LYS A 363 -19.24 12.86 30.87
C LYS A 363 -17.77 12.47 30.97
N TYR A 364 -17.15 12.09 29.85
CA TYR A 364 -15.71 11.92 29.79
C TYR A 364 -15.08 13.30 29.67
N GLU A 365 -14.19 13.66 30.60
CA GLU A 365 -13.25 14.75 30.38
C GLU A 365 -12.19 14.23 29.42
N THR A 366 -12.18 14.75 28.19
CA THR A 366 -11.07 14.58 27.27
C THR A 366 -9.83 15.19 27.93
N ALA A 367 -8.87 14.35 28.32
CA ALA A 367 -7.58 14.84 28.80
C ALA A 367 -6.94 15.66 27.66
N PRO A 368 -6.46 16.90 27.93
CA PRO A 368 -5.79 17.68 26.91
C PRO A 368 -4.53 16.93 26.43
N PRO A 369 -4.19 17.01 25.14
CA PRO A 369 -2.97 16.40 24.63
C PRO A 369 -1.76 16.94 25.41
N PRO A 370 -0.73 16.11 25.67
CA PRO A 370 0.46 16.56 26.37
C PRO A 370 1.09 17.72 25.59
N ALA A 371 1.36 18.82 26.31
CA ALA A 371 1.95 20.02 25.75
C ALA A 371 3.33 19.71 25.15
N SER A 372 3.42 19.62 23.82
CA SER A 372 4.71 19.69 23.14
C SER A 372 5.10 21.16 23.00
N SER A 373 6.28 21.47 23.50
CA SER A 373 6.93 22.75 23.49
C SER A 373 7.72 22.91 22.19
N ALA A 374 7.18 23.65 21.21
CA ALA A 374 7.95 24.41 20.20
C ALA A 374 7.01 25.37 19.43
N PRO A 375 7.40 26.64 19.19
CA PRO A 375 6.51 27.66 18.68
C PRO A 375 6.52 27.81 17.15
N HIS A 376 5.40 28.32 16.64
CA HIS A 376 5.15 28.87 15.31
C HIS A 376 4.67 27.92 14.20
N SER A 377 3.34 27.79 14.08
CA SER A 377 2.65 28.22 12.86
C SER A 377 1.18 28.49 13.14
N THR A 378 0.74 29.68 12.75
CA THR A 378 -0.63 30.19 12.81
C THR A 378 -1.48 29.53 11.73
N LEU A 379 -2.47 28.73 12.13
CA LEU A 379 -3.63 28.37 11.32
C LEU A 379 -4.90 28.96 11.97
N PRO A 380 -5.91 29.39 11.20
CA PRO A 380 -7.14 29.95 11.76
C PRO A 380 -7.95 28.85 12.45
N SER A 381 -8.46 29.16 13.64
CA SER A 381 -9.43 28.34 14.36
C SER A 381 -10.69 28.10 13.51
N PRO A 382 -11.21 26.87 13.42
CA PRO A 382 -12.56 26.66 12.90
C PRO A 382 -13.55 27.33 13.86
N MET A 383 -14.38 28.21 13.34
CA MET A 383 -15.49 28.79 14.08
C MET A 383 -16.41 27.70 14.61
N LEU A 384 -16.77 27.84 15.88
CA LEU A 384 -17.74 27.02 16.60
C LEU A 384 -19.06 26.87 15.82
N LEU A 385 -19.32 25.67 15.33
CA LEU A 385 -20.65 25.07 15.36
C LEU A 385 -20.70 24.24 16.64
N GLY A 386 -21.68 24.51 17.50
CA GLY A 386 -21.73 24.10 18.90
C GLY A 386 -21.28 22.66 19.15
N GLU A 387 -20.20 22.53 19.93
CA GLU A 387 -19.79 21.28 20.55
C GLU A 387 -20.85 20.89 21.60
N GLU A 388 -21.90 20.19 21.20
CA GLU A 388 -22.53 19.26 22.12
C GLU A 388 -21.56 18.10 22.32
N THR A 389 -20.75 18.15 23.39
CA THR A 389 -20.07 16.96 23.91
C THR A 389 -21.11 15.83 23.98
N PRO A 390 -20.93 14.70 23.27
CA PRO A 390 -21.98 13.70 23.20
C PRO A 390 -22.21 13.15 24.60
N ILE A 391 -23.40 13.43 25.14
CA ILE A 391 -23.83 13.01 26.46
C ILE A 391 -24.22 11.53 26.35
N TRP A 392 -23.29 10.62 26.66
CA TRP A 392 -23.56 9.18 26.55
C TRP A 392 -24.26 8.65 27.80
N GLY A 393 -25.34 7.90 27.57
CA GLY A 393 -26.20 7.33 28.60
C GLY A 393 -26.03 5.82 28.70
N SER A 394 -24.99 5.31 29.37
CA SER A 394 -24.86 3.87 29.60
C SER A 394 -26.04 3.40 30.47
N VAL A 395 -26.81 2.41 30.01
CA VAL A 395 -27.83 1.78 30.85
C VAL A 395 -27.11 0.88 31.85
N SER A 396 -27.37 1.09 33.13
CA SER A 396 -26.74 0.33 34.20
C SER A 396 -27.78 -0.24 35.16
N ALA A 397 -27.55 -1.46 35.62
CA ALA A 397 -28.33 -2.13 36.65
C ALA A 397 -27.39 -2.73 37.70
N ARG A 398 -27.92 -3.00 38.89
CA ARG A 398 -27.21 -3.78 39.92
C ARG A 398 -28.07 -4.96 40.30
N PHE A 399 -27.44 -6.10 40.55
CA PHE A 399 -28.12 -7.30 41.03
C PHE A 399 -27.38 -7.92 42.20
N ARG A 400 -28.06 -8.80 42.94
CA ARG A 400 -27.48 -9.53 44.06
C ARG A 400 -27.49 -11.03 43.83
N ASP A 401 -26.45 -11.70 44.30
CA ASP A 401 -26.45 -13.15 44.43
C ASP A 401 -27.24 -13.62 45.67
N VAL A 402 -27.28 -14.94 45.88
CA VAL A 402 -27.99 -15.59 46.99
C VAL A 402 -27.45 -15.21 48.37
N ASP A 403 -26.20 -14.76 48.45
CA ASP A 403 -25.53 -14.36 49.69
C ASP A 403 -25.56 -12.84 49.92
N GLY A 404 -26.11 -12.09 48.97
CA GLY A 404 -26.29 -10.64 49.01
C GLY A 404 -25.15 -9.83 48.40
N ASN A 405 -24.15 -10.49 47.81
CA ASN A 405 -23.06 -9.81 47.10
C ASN A 405 -23.65 -9.04 45.92
N THR A 406 -23.28 -7.76 45.78
CA THR A 406 -23.87 -6.88 44.76
C THR A 406 -22.92 -6.70 43.58
N PHE A 407 -23.42 -6.95 42.37
CA PHE A 407 -22.70 -6.84 41.10
C PHE A 407 -23.24 -5.69 40.26
N SER A 408 -22.41 -5.13 39.38
CA SER A 408 -22.84 -4.15 38.38
C SER A 408 -23.03 -4.80 37.02
N LEU A 409 -24.11 -4.46 36.33
CA LEU A 409 -24.39 -4.86 34.95
C LEU A 409 -24.50 -3.58 34.10
N VAL A 410 -23.68 -3.45 33.07
CA VAL A 410 -23.61 -2.24 32.22
C VAL A 410 -23.73 -2.60 30.73
N SER A 411 -24.26 -1.66 29.94
CA SER A 411 -24.32 -1.80 28.48
C SER A 411 -22.94 -1.55 27.85
N PHE A 412 -22.51 -2.43 26.94
CA PHE A 412 -21.32 -2.21 26.10
C PHE A 412 -21.71 -1.17 25.05
N ASP A 413 -21.17 0.04 25.17
CA ASP A 413 -21.52 1.17 24.30
C ASP A 413 -20.67 1.11 23.01
N GLU A 414 -21.21 1.52 21.86
CA GLU A 414 -20.61 1.38 20.51
C GLU A 414 -19.16 1.89 20.39
N LEU A 415 -18.76 2.83 21.26
CA LEU A 415 -17.41 3.38 21.35
C LEU A 415 -16.36 2.35 21.78
N THR A 416 -16.67 1.42 22.69
CA THR A 416 -15.69 0.40 23.13
C THR A 416 -15.44 -0.61 22.02
N HIS A 417 -16.48 -0.95 21.25
CA HIS A 417 -16.33 -1.74 20.02
C HIS A 417 -15.45 -1.02 18.99
N ALA A 418 -15.68 0.27 18.77
CA ALA A 418 -14.89 1.07 17.85
C ALA A 418 -13.41 1.17 18.26
N VAL A 419 -13.13 1.31 19.56
CA VAL A 419 -11.74 1.37 20.09
C VAL A 419 -11.04 0.01 19.98
N GLU A 420 -11.72 -1.08 20.32
CA GLU A 420 -11.15 -2.42 20.18
C GLU A 420 -10.94 -2.82 18.72
N SER A 421 -11.89 -2.49 17.83
CA SER A 421 -11.73 -2.72 16.39
C SER A 421 -10.59 -1.89 15.82
N GLN A 422 -10.45 -0.63 16.23
CA GLN A 422 -9.33 0.22 15.81
C GLN A 422 -7.99 -0.32 16.32
N ARG A 423 -7.93 -0.84 17.55
CA ARG A 423 -6.71 -1.47 18.10
C ARG A 423 -6.35 -2.76 17.38
N ARG A 424 -7.33 -3.62 17.06
CA ARG A 424 -7.10 -4.84 16.28
C ARG A 424 -6.63 -4.50 14.87
N ALA A 425 -7.32 -3.60 14.18
CA ALA A 425 -6.92 -3.15 12.85
C ALA A 425 -5.52 -2.51 12.84
N ALA A 426 -5.16 -1.73 13.87
CA ALA A 426 -3.82 -1.15 14.00
C ALA A 426 -2.75 -2.22 14.26
N ALA A 427 -3.05 -3.24 15.08
CA ALA A 427 -2.14 -4.35 15.34
C ALA A 427 -1.92 -5.21 14.09
N GLU A 428 -3.00 -5.54 13.36
CA GLU A 428 -2.95 -6.28 12.10
C GLU A 428 -2.16 -5.50 11.03
N LYS A 429 -2.39 -4.19 10.91
CA LYS A 429 -1.65 -3.32 9.99
C LYS A 429 -0.16 -3.31 10.33
N LEU A 430 0.20 -3.14 11.60
CA LEU A 430 1.60 -3.15 12.04
C LEU A 430 2.27 -4.50 11.80
N GLU A 431 1.55 -5.61 12.03
CA GLU A 431 2.09 -6.95 11.77
C GLU A 431 2.29 -7.20 10.27
N ALA A 432 1.35 -6.75 9.43
CA ALA A 432 1.49 -6.81 7.97
C ALA A 432 2.68 -5.98 7.48
N GLU A 433 2.86 -4.75 7.96
CA GLU A 433 4.00 -3.89 7.64
C GLU A 433 5.33 -4.53 8.06
N ARG A 434 5.37 -5.16 9.24
CA ARG A 434 6.56 -5.89 9.72
C ARG A 434 6.90 -7.08 8.83
N ARG A 435 5.91 -7.85 8.38
CA ARG A 435 6.12 -8.99 7.47
C ARG A 435 6.72 -8.52 6.14
N VAL A 436 6.15 -7.48 5.53
CA VAL A 436 6.67 -6.90 4.28
C VAL A 436 8.10 -6.38 4.46
N THR A 437 8.38 -5.68 5.56
CA THR A 437 9.74 -5.19 5.87
C THR A 437 10.74 -6.34 6.02
N GLN A 438 10.34 -7.43 6.67
CA GLN A 438 11.18 -8.62 6.84
C GLN A 438 11.46 -9.31 5.51
N GLU A 439 10.46 -9.48 4.64
CA GLU A 439 10.63 -10.06 3.30
C GLU A 439 11.58 -9.21 2.43
N LEU A 440 11.45 -7.88 2.48
CA LEU A 440 12.36 -6.96 1.78
C LEU A 440 13.80 -7.05 2.32
N ALA A 441 13.98 -7.17 3.64
CA ALA A 441 15.30 -7.34 4.23
C ALA A 441 15.97 -8.64 3.77
N ILE A 442 15.21 -9.73 3.66
CA ILE A 442 15.70 -11.00 3.11
C ILE A 442 16.11 -10.83 1.64
N ALA A 443 15.27 -10.19 0.81
CA ALA A 443 15.58 -9.93 -0.58
C ALA A 443 16.87 -9.11 -0.76
N THR A 444 17.04 -8.06 0.05
CA THR A 444 18.25 -7.24 0.10
C THR A 444 19.49 -8.09 0.39
N GLN A 445 19.41 -8.98 1.39
CA GLN A 445 20.51 -9.86 1.76
C GLN A 445 20.86 -10.86 0.65
N VAL A 446 19.85 -11.40 -0.05
CA VAL A 446 20.06 -12.31 -1.18
C VAL A 446 20.75 -11.57 -2.33
N GLN A 447 20.27 -10.39 -2.70
CA GLN A 447 20.84 -9.58 -3.78
C GLN A 447 22.30 -9.18 -3.50
N ALA A 448 22.59 -8.76 -2.26
CA ALA A 448 23.95 -8.41 -1.86
C ALA A 448 24.97 -9.57 -2.02
N ARG A 449 24.52 -10.82 -1.97
CA ARG A 449 25.37 -12.01 -2.21
C ARG A 449 25.58 -12.32 -3.69
N LEU A 450 24.73 -11.80 -4.58
CA LEU A 450 24.86 -11.96 -6.03
C LEU A 450 25.93 -11.01 -6.61
N LEU A 451 26.13 -9.86 -5.96
CA LEU A 451 27.19 -8.90 -6.27
C LEU A 451 28.58 -9.44 -5.85
N PRO A 452 29.69 -8.84 -6.34
CA PRO A 452 31.05 -9.30 -6.08
C PRO A 452 31.36 -9.49 -4.61
N GLN A 453 31.74 -10.72 -4.25
CA GLN A 453 32.20 -11.07 -2.90
C GLN A 453 33.73 -11.08 -2.79
N SER A 454 34.42 -11.06 -3.92
CA SER A 454 35.88 -11.07 -3.99
C SER A 454 36.38 -10.19 -5.13
N LEU A 455 37.60 -9.67 -4.98
CA LEU A 455 38.29 -8.88 -5.98
C LEU A 455 39.52 -9.68 -6.44
N PRO A 456 39.49 -10.33 -7.62
CA PRO A 456 40.65 -11.04 -8.18
C PRO A 456 41.93 -10.18 -8.21
N LEU A 457 42.99 -10.62 -7.54
CA LEU A 457 44.23 -9.86 -7.49
C LEU A 457 44.94 -9.84 -8.85
N LEU A 458 45.32 -8.63 -9.29
CA LEU A 458 46.12 -8.37 -10.49
C LEU A 458 47.42 -7.65 -10.10
N LYS A 459 48.45 -7.72 -10.94
CA LYS A 459 49.75 -7.10 -10.67
C LYS A 459 49.77 -5.62 -11.03
N SER A 460 49.15 -5.24 -12.15
CA SER A 460 49.23 -3.88 -12.69
C SER A 460 47.96 -3.06 -12.51
N LEU A 461 46.86 -3.66 -12.03
CA LEU A 461 45.56 -3.00 -12.00
C LEU A 461 44.97 -2.93 -10.58
N GLU A 462 44.68 -1.72 -10.13
CA GLU A 462 43.90 -1.42 -8.93
C GLU A 462 42.47 -1.09 -9.31
N TYR A 463 41.48 -1.73 -8.70
CA TYR A 463 40.09 -1.47 -9.04
C TYR A 463 39.14 -1.66 -7.85
N ALA A 464 38.00 -1.00 -7.93
CA ALA A 464 36.94 -1.05 -6.94
C ALA A 464 35.59 -0.86 -7.64
N GLY A 465 34.53 -1.43 -7.07
CA GLY A 465 33.17 -1.25 -7.54
C GLY A 465 32.19 -1.17 -6.38
N ALA A 466 31.11 -0.43 -6.57
CA ALA A 466 30.01 -0.33 -5.61
C ALA A 466 28.69 -0.20 -6.36
N CYS A 467 27.64 -0.76 -5.76
CA CYS A 467 26.25 -0.60 -6.16
C CYS A 467 25.47 -0.17 -4.92
N ILE A 468 24.76 0.95 -5.02
CA ILE A 468 23.98 1.55 -3.95
C ILE A 468 22.55 1.62 -4.47
N PRO A 469 21.66 0.72 -4.02
CA PRO A 469 20.30 0.69 -4.55
C PRO A 469 19.48 1.88 -4.02
N ALA A 470 18.60 2.42 -4.87
CA ALA A 470 17.66 3.49 -4.50
C ALA A 470 16.53 3.00 -3.59
N ARG A 471 16.21 1.70 -3.67
CA ARG A 471 15.21 1.00 -2.85
C ARG A 471 15.87 -0.15 -2.10
N ALA A 472 15.08 -0.99 -1.44
CA ALA A 472 15.58 -2.19 -0.77
C ALA A 472 16.35 -3.13 -1.73
N VAL A 473 15.90 -3.24 -2.97
CA VAL A 473 16.56 -4.01 -4.03
C VAL A 473 16.53 -3.24 -5.35
N GLY A 474 17.57 -3.44 -6.17
CA GLY A 474 17.83 -2.70 -7.41
C GLY A 474 17.82 -3.54 -8.69
N GLY A 475 17.79 -2.87 -9.84
CA GLY A 475 17.96 -3.47 -11.17
C GLY A 475 19.42 -3.53 -11.63
N ASP A 476 20.27 -2.72 -11.01
CA ASP A 476 21.69 -2.63 -11.33
C ASP A 476 22.49 -3.88 -10.95
N TYR A 477 23.49 -4.17 -11.78
CA TYR A 477 24.43 -5.27 -11.59
C TYR A 477 25.84 -4.84 -11.97
N TYR A 478 26.81 -5.27 -11.18
CA TYR A 478 28.21 -5.25 -11.59
C TYR A 478 28.90 -6.54 -11.16
N ASP A 479 29.95 -6.95 -11.86
CA ASP A 479 30.77 -8.10 -11.46
C ASP A 479 32.24 -8.00 -11.90
N PHE A 480 33.07 -8.77 -11.20
CA PHE A 480 34.49 -8.97 -11.48
C PHE A 480 34.75 -10.46 -11.71
N LEU A 481 34.72 -10.86 -12.98
CA LEU A 481 34.83 -12.26 -13.37
C LEU A 481 36.31 -12.66 -13.48
N SER A 482 36.75 -13.64 -12.68
CA SER A 482 38.10 -14.19 -12.82
C SER A 482 38.17 -15.08 -14.05
N LEU A 483 38.66 -14.53 -15.17
CA LEU A 483 38.72 -15.25 -16.45
C LEU A 483 39.94 -16.18 -16.55
N GLY A 484 40.79 -16.22 -15.53
CA GLY A 484 42.03 -17.02 -15.51
C GLY A 484 43.22 -16.21 -15.01
N PRO A 485 44.43 -16.80 -15.01
CA PRO A 485 45.62 -16.12 -14.50
C PRO A 485 45.91 -14.82 -15.26
N GLY A 486 45.88 -13.68 -14.55
CA GLY A 486 46.14 -12.36 -15.14
C GLY A 486 45.04 -11.85 -16.08
N ARG A 487 43.84 -12.45 -16.05
CA ARG A 487 42.68 -12.05 -16.87
C ARG A 487 41.49 -11.70 -16.00
N LEU A 488 40.88 -10.56 -16.25
CA LEU A 488 39.74 -10.06 -15.48
C LEU A 488 38.61 -9.63 -16.42
N GLY A 489 37.39 -10.04 -16.09
CA GLY A 489 36.17 -9.59 -16.74
C GLY A 489 35.52 -8.48 -15.94
N PHE A 490 35.23 -7.35 -16.58
CA PHE A 490 34.37 -6.30 -16.02
C PHE A 490 32.96 -6.47 -16.54
N VAL A 491 31.99 -6.39 -15.64
CA VAL A 491 30.58 -6.33 -15.98
C VAL A 491 29.94 -5.17 -15.26
N ILE A 492 29.17 -4.37 -15.98
CA ILE A 492 28.15 -3.48 -15.42
C ILE A 492 26.89 -3.58 -16.29
N ALA A 493 25.72 -3.55 -15.67
CA ALA A 493 24.45 -3.67 -16.36
C ALA A 493 23.36 -2.97 -15.56
N ASP A 494 22.34 -2.51 -16.27
CA ASP A 494 21.11 -1.97 -15.71
C ASP A 494 19.92 -2.63 -16.42
N VAL A 495 19.00 -3.15 -15.61
CA VAL A 495 17.81 -3.88 -16.07
C VAL A 495 16.60 -2.98 -15.99
N ALA A 496 15.90 -2.86 -17.12
CA ALA A 496 14.72 -2.02 -17.23
C ALA A 496 13.65 -2.39 -16.18
N GLY A 497 13.18 -1.37 -15.46
CA GLY A 497 12.20 -1.51 -14.37
C GLY A 497 12.78 -1.09 -13.03
N LYS A 498 12.02 -1.25 -11.94
CA LYS A 498 12.48 -0.90 -10.57
C LYS A 498 11.99 -1.89 -9.53
N GLY A 499 12.68 -1.96 -8.39
CA GLY A 499 12.29 -2.78 -7.25
C GLY A 499 12.45 -4.29 -7.49
N ILE A 500 11.54 -5.09 -6.92
CA ILE A 500 11.69 -6.56 -6.86
C ILE A 500 11.70 -7.20 -8.26
N ALA A 501 10.89 -6.71 -9.19
CA ALA A 501 10.84 -7.25 -10.54
C ALA A 501 12.19 -7.10 -11.26
N ALA A 502 12.77 -5.90 -11.25
CA ALA A 502 14.09 -5.64 -11.83
C ALA A 502 15.18 -6.46 -11.13
N ALA A 503 15.12 -6.59 -9.80
CA ALA A 503 16.07 -7.40 -9.03
C ALA A 503 16.06 -8.89 -9.40
N LEU A 504 14.89 -9.46 -9.71
CA LEU A 504 14.78 -10.85 -10.16
C LEU A 504 15.35 -11.04 -11.56
N LEU A 505 15.08 -10.10 -12.47
CA LEU A 505 15.65 -10.11 -13.81
C LEU A 505 17.17 -9.92 -13.78
N MET A 506 17.67 -9.03 -12.92
CA MET A 506 19.08 -8.85 -12.64
C MET A 506 19.74 -10.15 -12.18
N ALA A 507 19.13 -10.85 -11.22
CA ALA A 507 19.63 -12.14 -10.74
C ALA A 507 19.68 -13.20 -11.87
N ASN A 508 18.71 -13.19 -12.78
CA ASN A 508 18.70 -14.05 -13.97
C ASN A 508 19.88 -13.72 -14.91
N LEU A 509 20.10 -12.43 -15.22
CA LEU A 509 21.23 -11.98 -16.04
C LEU A 509 22.57 -12.38 -15.43
N GLN A 510 22.74 -12.15 -14.13
CA GLN A 510 23.92 -12.54 -13.36
C GLN A 510 24.17 -14.05 -13.46
N ALA A 511 23.14 -14.88 -13.29
CA ALA A 511 23.26 -16.33 -13.35
C ALA A 511 23.68 -16.82 -14.76
N ASN A 512 23.13 -16.21 -15.82
CA ASN A 512 23.51 -16.53 -17.20
C ASN A 512 24.97 -16.17 -17.48
N LEU A 513 25.46 -15.03 -17.00
CA LEU A 513 26.86 -14.64 -17.17
C LEU A 513 27.80 -15.53 -16.36
N ARG A 514 27.50 -15.76 -15.07
CA ARG A 514 28.37 -16.56 -14.19
C ARG A 514 28.37 -18.05 -14.51
N SER A 515 27.35 -18.57 -15.20
CA SER A 515 27.37 -19.96 -15.67
C SER A 515 28.21 -20.16 -16.94
N GLN A 516 28.47 -19.11 -17.71
CA GLN A 516 29.06 -19.22 -19.05
C GLN A 516 30.37 -18.42 -19.23
N PHE A 517 30.81 -17.63 -18.24
CA PHE A 517 31.97 -16.73 -18.39
C PHE A 517 33.28 -17.45 -18.74
N ALA A 518 33.39 -18.75 -18.48
CA ALA A 518 34.57 -19.53 -18.90
C ALA A 518 34.80 -19.49 -20.42
N PHE A 519 33.75 -19.30 -21.23
CA PHE A 519 33.83 -19.16 -22.68
C PHE A 519 34.22 -17.74 -23.15
N ALA A 520 34.28 -16.76 -22.24
CA ALA A 520 34.51 -15.35 -22.57
C ALA A 520 35.91 -15.07 -23.13
N LEU A 521 36.91 -15.87 -22.72
CA LEU A 521 38.33 -15.62 -23.03
C LEU A 521 38.61 -15.52 -24.52
N ASP A 522 37.99 -16.37 -25.33
CA ASP A 522 38.27 -16.43 -26.76
C ASP A 522 37.21 -15.71 -27.58
N GLN A 523 35.95 -15.70 -27.12
CA GLN A 523 34.80 -15.33 -27.96
C GLN A 523 33.71 -14.61 -27.15
N PRO A 524 33.95 -13.36 -26.71
CA PRO A 524 32.96 -12.58 -25.94
C PRO A 524 31.63 -12.40 -26.69
N GLN A 525 31.65 -12.37 -28.02
CA GLN A 525 30.43 -12.29 -28.83
C GLN A 525 29.53 -13.51 -28.64
N ARG A 526 30.10 -14.73 -28.62
CA ARG A 526 29.30 -15.96 -28.44
C ARG A 526 28.72 -16.05 -27.05
N LEU A 527 29.48 -15.64 -26.04
CA LEU A 527 28.96 -15.53 -24.67
C LEU A 527 27.73 -14.62 -24.62
N LEU A 528 27.85 -13.39 -25.14
CA LEU A 528 26.77 -12.41 -25.05
C LEU A 528 25.56 -12.77 -25.93
N GLN A 529 25.76 -13.44 -27.07
CA GLN A 529 24.68 -14.01 -27.86
C GLN A 529 23.88 -15.07 -27.09
N SER A 530 24.58 -15.97 -26.40
CA SER A 530 23.96 -17.00 -25.56
C SER A 530 23.22 -16.38 -24.37
N VAL A 531 23.86 -15.43 -23.69
CA VAL A 531 23.25 -14.68 -22.58
C VAL A 531 22.00 -13.93 -23.05
N ASN A 532 22.06 -13.23 -24.20
CA ASN A 532 20.90 -12.55 -24.77
C ASN A 532 19.74 -13.50 -25.04
N LEU A 533 20.02 -14.65 -25.68
CA LEU A 533 18.97 -15.61 -26.02
C LEU A 533 18.28 -16.17 -24.76
N LEU A 534 19.08 -16.60 -23.77
CA LEU A 534 18.56 -17.12 -22.51
C LEU A 534 17.83 -16.03 -21.69
N PHE A 535 18.32 -14.80 -21.73
CA PHE A 535 17.65 -13.68 -21.07
C PHE A 535 16.31 -13.37 -21.76
N CYS A 536 16.27 -13.33 -23.09
CA CYS A 536 15.05 -13.13 -23.88
C CYS A 536 14.01 -14.24 -23.63
N ASP A 537 14.42 -15.50 -23.57
CA ASP A 537 13.49 -16.63 -23.36
C ASP A 537 12.97 -16.73 -21.91
N ASN A 538 13.71 -16.21 -20.92
CA ASN A 538 13.36 -16.32 -19.50
C ASN A 538 12.79 -15.03 -18.90
N THR A 539 12.47 -14.01 -19.72
CA THR A 539 11.95 -12.73 -19.25
C THR A 539 10.68 -12.33 -20.01
N PRO A 540 9.77 -11.53 -19.40
CA PRO A 540 8.56 -11.08 -20.08
C PRO A 540 8.86 -10.24 -21.33
N ASP A 541 7.98 -10.32 -22.33
CA ASP A 541 8.07 -9.51 -23.55
C ASP A 541 8.23 -8.02 -23.22
N GLY A 542 9.23 -7.37 -23.83
CA GLY A 542 9.56 -5.97 -23.58
C GLY A 542 10.55 -5.72 -22.44
N SER A 543 10.95 -6.75 -21.69
CA SER A 543 12.05 -6.63 -20.71
C SER A 543 13.40 -6.57 -21.41
N PHE A 544 14.28 -5.69 -20.93
CA PHE A 544 15.61 -5.54 -21.51
C PHE A 544 16.64 -5.15 -20.45
N ALA A 545 17.91 -5.35 -20.78
CA ALA A 545 19.02 -4.90 -19.96
C ALA A 545 20.07 -4.22 -20.84
N THR A 546 20.54 -3.06 -20.40
CA THR A 546 21.77 -2.48 -20.90
C THR A 546 22.94 -3.20 -20.22
N LEU A 547 24.04 -3.45 -20.94
CA LEU A 547 25.19 -4.15 -20.38
C LEU A 547 26.49 -3.70 -21.02
N PHE A 548 27.53 -3.50 -20.21
CA PHE A 548 28.90 -3.38 -20.65
C PHE A 548 29.69 -4.58 -20.12
N PHE A 549 30.29 -5.34 -21.04
CA PHE A 549 31.21 -6.42 -20.73
C PHE A 549 32.59 -6.08 -21.29
N ALA A 550 33.64 -6.34 -20.51
CA ALA A 550 35.00 -6.31 -21.04
C ALA A 550 35.89 -7.39 -20.45
N ASP A 551 36.85 -7.86 -21.23
CA ASP A 551 37.95 -8.68 -20.74
C ASP A 551 39.28 -7.92 -20.82
N TYR A 552 40.03 -7.96 -19.72
CA TYR A 552 41.29 -7.27 -19.51
C TYR A 552 42.43 -8.27 -19.33
N ASP A 553 43.56 -7.99 -19.99
CA ASP A 553 44.80 -8.73 -19.88
C ASP A 553 45.86 -7.92 -19.13
N ASP A 554 46.25 -8.37 -17.94
CA ASP A 554 47.11 -7.64 -17.01
C ASP A 554 48.56 -7.48 -17.53
N ALA A 555 49.04 -8.44 -18.30
CA ALA A 555 50.40 -8.40 -18.84
C ALA A 555 50.53 -7.35 -19.94
N SER A 556 49.60 -7.35 -20.89
CA SER A 556 49.65 -6.46 -22.06
C SER A 556 48.97 -5.11 -21.85
N GLY A 557 48.01 -5.04 -20.92
CA GLY A 557 47.05 -3.95 -20.77
C GLY A 557 45.94 -3.96 -21.82
N ALA A 558 45.86 -5.00 -22.65
CA ALA A 558 44.85 -5.10 -23.69
C ALA A 558 43.47 -5.24 -23.05
N PHE A 559 42.50 -4.54 -23.63
CA PHE A 559 41.15 -4.44 -23.13
C PHE A 559 40.19 -4.59 -24.30
N ARG A 560 39.38 -5.65 -24.31
CA ARG A 560 38.34 -5.85 -25.33
C ARG A 560 37.00 -5.69 -24.66
N TYR A 561 36.06 -5.01 -25.32
CA TYR A 561 34.76 -4.75 -24.74
C TYR A 561 33.62 -4.92 -25.74
N VAL A 562 32.44 -5.16 -25.19
CA VAL A 562 31.16 -5.10 -25.88
C VAL A 562 30.23 -4.26 -25.02
N ASN A 563 29.70 -3.19 -25.61
CA ASN A 563 28.73 -2.32 -24.96
C ASN A 563 27.35 -2.50 -25.63
N CYS A 564 26.48 -3.21 -24.93
CA CYS A 564 25.12 -3.58 -25.31
C CYS A 564 24.12 -2.47 -24.92
N GLY A 565 24.26 -1.28 -25.52
CA GLY A 565 23.39 -0.14 -25.27
C GLY A 565 23.51 0.49 -23.87
N HIS A 566 24.58 0.18 -23.13
CA HIS A 566 24.90 0.81 -21.84
C HIS A 566 25.61 2.16 -22.04
N LEU A 567 25.68 2.95 -20.97
CA LEU A 567 26.41 4.22 -20.98
C LEU A 567 27.87 4.00 -21.36
N SER A 568 28.47 5.01 -22.02
CA SER A 568 29.84 4.90 -22.50
C SER A 568 30.80 4.87 -21.31
N ALA A 569 31.64 3.84 -21.23
CA ALA A 569 32.70 3.82 -20.23
C ALA A 569 33.69 4.95 -20.52
N LEU A 570 34.17 5.62 -19.47
CA LEU A 570 35.09 6.73 -19.57
C LEU A 570 36.50 6.24 -19.30
N LEU A 571 37.40 6.40 -20.28
CA LEU A 571 38.81 6.14 -20.14
C LEU A 571 39.56 7.47 -20.08
N LEU A 572 39.89 7.89 -18.86
CA LEU A 572 40.69 9.08 -18.59
C LEU A 572 42.16 8.75 -18.74
N ARG A 573 42.74 9.24 -19.84
CA ARG A 573 44.15 9.07 -20.18
C ARG A 573 45.06 9.83 -19.22
N ARG A 574 46.31 9.39 -19.08
CA ARG A 574 47.32 10.08 -18.25
C ARG A 574 47.44 11.59 -18.57
N ASP A 575 47.38 11.96 -19.84
CA ASP A 575 47.45 13.34 -20.33
C ASP A 575 46.18 14.18 -20.06
N GLY A 576 45.12 13.56 -19.53
CA GLY A 576 43.84 14.22 -19.20
C GLY A 576 42.79 14.13 -20.32
N ALA A 577 43.12 13.55 -21.47
CA ALA A 577 42.15 13.24 -22.53
C ALA A 577 41.13 12.20 -22.03
N VAL A 578 39.89 12.31 -22.49
CA VAL A 578 38.82 11.37 -22.14
C VAL A 578 38.37 10.65 -23.40
N GLU A 579 38.60 9.35 -23.43
CA GLU A 579 38.09 8.45 -24.45
C GLU A 579 36.79 7.82 -23.96
N ARG A 580 35.80 7.70 -24.84
CA ARG A 580 34.48 7.14 -24.55
C ARG A 580 34.33 5.82 -25.27
N LEU A 581 34.15 4.74 -24.52
CA LEU A 581 33.93 3.40 -25.06
C LEU A 581 32.44 3.20 -25.34
N ALA A 582 32.01 3.68 -26.51
CA ALA A 582 30.62 3.74 -26.92
C ALA A 582 29.99 2.37 -27.21
N SER A 583 28.67 2.33 -27.37
CA SER A 583 27.92 1.11 -27.65
C SER A 583 28.37 0.43 -28.95
N THR A 584 28.59 -0.88 -28.89
CA THR A 584 28.99 -1.74 -30.02
C THR A 584 27.88 -2.72 -30.42
N SER A 585 26.76 -2.71 -29.70
CA SER A 585 25.54 -3.47 -29.99
C SER A 585 24.33 -2.83 -29.34
N THR A 586 23.15 -3.37 -29.66
CA THR A 586 21.89 -3.01 -28.99
C THR A 586 21.77 -3.73 -27.63
N VAL A 587 20.76 -3.33 -26.85
CA VAL A 587 20.43 -3.92 -25.54
C VAL A 587 20.15 -5.42 -25.61
N LEU A 588 20.28 -6.10 -24.48
CA LEU A 588 19.97 -7.52 -24.33
C LEU A 588 18.48 -7.73 -24.03
N GLY A 589 17.91 -8.87 -24.45
CA GLY A 589 16.57 -9.33 -24.06
C GLY A 589 15.45 -9.02 -25.04
N ILE A 590 15.60 -8.00 -25.90
CA ILE A 590 14.54 -7.61 -26.86
C ILE A 590 14.54 -8.48 -28.11
N PHE A 591 15.72 -8.78 -28.66
CA PHE A 591 15.86 -9.39 -29.98
C PHE A 591 16.45 -10.79 -29.87
N LYS A 592 15.72 -11.82 -30.32
CA LYS A 592 16.26 -13.20 -30.34
C LYS A 592 17.47 -13.34 -31.25
N THR A 593 17.45 -12.66 -32.40
CA THR A 593 18.62 -12.54 -33.27
C THR A 593 19.40 -11.30 -32.87
N TRP A 594 20.48 -11.50 -32.11
CA TRP A 594 21.31 -10.44 -31.57
C TRP A 594 22.77 -10.62 -31.97
N ASN A 595 23.42 -9.53 -32.37
CA ASN A 595 24.82 -9.52 -32.81
C ASN A 595 25.55 -8.34 -32.16
N CYS A 596 26.86 -8.48 -32.00
CA CYS A 596 27.71 -7.42 -31.49
C CYS A 596 29.07 -7.40 -32.19
N THR A 597 29.69 -6.22 -32.18
CA THR A 597 31.12 -6.07 -32.51
C THR A 597 31.93 -5.90 -31.23
N VAL A 598 33.18 -6.35 -31.25
CA VAL A 598 34.11 -6.15 -30.14
C VAL A 598 34.90 -4.88 -30.40
N GLY A 599 34.83 -3.95 -29.46
CA GLY A 599 35.74 -2.81 -29.41
C GLY A 599 37.04 -3.23 -28.73
N GLU A 600 38.16 -2.66 -29.19
CA GLU A 600 39.48 -2.87 -28.60
C GLU A 600 40.03 -1.54 -28.12
N SER A 601 40.60 -1.54 -26.93
CA SER A 601 41.37 -0.42 -26.38
C SER A 601 42.51 -0.99 -25.54
N ARG A 602 43.33 -0.09 -24.98
CA ARG A 602 44.46 -0.46 -24.14
C ARG A 602 44.52 0.50 -22.97
N LEU A 603 44.62 -0.05 -21.75
CA LEU A 603 44.89 0.74 -20.55
C LEU A 603 46.39 0.88 -20.41
N GLU A 604 46.91 2.10 -20.51
CA GLU A 604 48.31 2.40 -20.26
C GLU A 604 48.53 2.75 -18.78
N SER A 605 49.78 2.72 -18.32
CA SER A 605 50.11 3.09 -16.93
C SER A 605 49.70 4.54 -16.63
N GLY A 606 48.93 4.73 -15.55
CA GLY A 606 48.34 6.00 -15.14
C GLY A 606 46.95 6.30 -15.72
N ASP A 607 46.42 5.44 -16.60
CA ASP A 607 45.06 5.57 -17.11
C ASP A 607 44.03 5.12 -16.07
N LEU A 608 42.88 5.79 -16.07
CA LEU A 608 41.74 5.50 -15.19
C LEU A 608 40.49 5.19 -16.03
N LEU A 609 39.92 4.02 -15.83
CA LEU A 609 38.67 3.57 -16.40
C LEU A 609 37.54 3.76 -15.36
N ALA A 610 36.44 4.36 -15.80
CA ALA A 610 35.20 4.48 -15.03
C ALA A 610 34.02 3.89 -15.82
N LEU A 611 33.29 2.98 -15.20
CA LEU A 611 32.04 2.41 -15.70
C LEU A 611 30.92 2.76 -14.71
N TYR A 612 29.78 3.22 -15.20
CA TYR A 612 28.73 3.77 -14.35
C TYR A 612 27.34 3.57 -14.95
N THR A 613 26.34 3.53 -14.08
CA THR A 613 24.91 3.54 -14.45
C THR A 613 24.35 4.95 -14.44
N ASP A 614 23.16 5.11 -15.01
CA ASP A 614 22.47 6.40 -15.14
C ASP A 614 22.15 7.04 -13.80
N GLY A 615 21.97 6.28 -12.71
CA GLY A 615 21.80 6.85 -11.37
C GLY A 615 22.94 7.75 -10.92
N VAL A 616 24.15 7.62 -11.49
CA VAL A 616 25.26 8.57 -11.28
C VAL A 616 24.99 9.90 -11.99
N THR A 617 24.61 9.86 -13.27
CA THR A 617 24.48 11.07 -14.10
C THR A 617 23.12 11.75 -13.96
N GLU A 618 22.05 10.99 -13.76
CA GLU A 618 20.67 11.47 -13.62
C GLU A 618 20.32 11.87 -12.18
N SER A 619 21.27 11.80 -11.24
CA SER A 619 21.13 12.37 -9.90
C SER A 619 20.86 13.88 -9.99
N VAL A 620 19.76 14.35 -9.40
CA VAL A 620 19.28 15.74 -9.54
C VAL A 620 19.49 16.59 -8.30
N ASN A 621 19.90 17.85 -8.48
CA ASN A 621 19.94 18.81 -7.39
C ASN A 621 18.57 19.47 -7.11
N HIS A 622 18.52 20.38 -6.13
CA HIS A 622 17.30 21.12 -5.76
C HIS A 622 16.68 21.96 -6.89
N ASP A 623 17.46 22.31 -7.91
CA ASP A 623 17.02 23.05 -9.10
C ASP A 623 16.59 22.11 -10.25
N PHE A 624 16.62 20.78 -10.03
CA PHE A 624 16.36 19.74 -11.02
C PHE A 624 17.38 19.69 -12.16
N GLU A 625 18.60 20.17 -11.92
CA GLU A 625 19.71 19.92 -12.82
C GLU A 625 20.31 18.55 -12.51
N GLU A 626 20.51 17.74 -13.54
CA GLU A 626 21.21 16.47 -13.47
C GLU A 626 22.70 16.69 -13.20
N PHE A 627 23.34 15.75 -12.50
CA PHE A 627 24.78 15.76 -12.24
C PHE A 627 25.54 15.75 -13.58
N GLY A 628 25.13 14.86 -14.48
CA GLY A 628 25.61 14.77 -15.86
C GLY A 628 27.02 14.19 -16.00
N GLU A 629 27.35 13.76 -17.22
CA GLU A 629 28.66 13.18 -17.56
C GLU A 629 29.80 14.18 -17.35
N GLU A 630 29.59 15.47 -17.65
CA GLU A 630 30.62 16.50 -17.54
C GLU A 630 31.15 16.65 -16.11
N ARG A 631 30.24 16.70 -15.12
CA ARG A 631 30.64 16.79 -13.70
C ARG A 631 31.26 15.48 -13.20
N LEU A 632 30.82 14.33 -13.72
CA LEU A 632 31.47 13.05 -13.46
C LEU A 632 32.92 13.06 -13.94
N VAL A 633 33.18 13.50 -15.17
CA VAL A 633 34.54 13.65 -15.71
C VAL A 633 35.39 14.61 -14.86
N GLU A 634 34.82 15.73 -14.43
CA GLU A 634 35.51 16.69 -13.55
C GLU A 634 35.85 16.08 -12.18
N SER A 635 34.91 15.35 -11.58
CA SER A 635 35.13 14.64 -10.32
C SER A 635 36.24 13.59 -10.46
N LEU A 636 36.19 12.76 -11.50
CA LEU A 636 37.22 11.77 -11.80
C LEU A 636 38.60 12.41 -11.98
N ARG A 637 38.68 13.54 -12.70
CA ARG A 637 39.93 14.29 -12.88
C ARG A 637 40.48 14.82 -11.56
N ARG A 638 39.61 15.32 -10.68
CA ARG A 638 40.01 15.87 -9.37
C ARG A 638 40.59 14.80 -8.45
N HIS A 639 40.07 13.58 -8.53
CA HIS A 639 40.44 12.49 -7.62
C HIS A 639 41.44 11.48 -8.22
N ARG A 640 41.83 11.63 -9.49
CA ARG A 640 42.57 10.62 -10.28
C ARG A 640 43.84 10.03 -9.66
N ASP A 641 44.53 10.79 -8.80
CA ASP A 641 45.80 10.38 -8.20
C ASP A 641 45.62 9.59 -6.89
N GLN A 642 44.37 9.40 -6.46
CA GLN A 642 44.03 8.60 -5.29
C GLN A 642 43.91 7.10 -5.65
N PRO A 643 43.99 6.19 -4.66
CA PRO A 643 43.70 4.77 -4.88
C PRO A 643 42.28 4.56 -5.42
N SER A 644 42.04 3.56 -6.27
CA SER A 644 40.76 3.36 -6.97
C SER A 644 39.54 3.32 -6.04
N HIS A 645 39.67 2.75 -4.84
CA HIS A 645 38.61 2.75 -3.82
C HIS A 645 38.30 4.15 -3.26
N SER A 646 39.33 5.00 -3.09
CA SER A 646 39.18 6.38 -2.64
C SER A 646 38.57 7.27 -3.73
N VAL A 647 38.92 7.04 -5.00
CA VAL A 647 38.27 7.70 -6.14
C VAL A 647 36.78 7.37 -6.16
N LEU A 648 36.45 6.07 -6.10
CA LEU A 648 35.06 5.60 -6.07
C LEU A 648 34.26 6.26 -4.94
N THR A 649 34.81 6.26 -3.72
CA THR A 649 34.14 6.84 -2.56
C THR A 649 33.95 8.35 -2.70
N SER A 650 34.94 9.05 -3.26
CA SER A 650 34.88 10.50 -3.48
C SER A 650 33.85 10.87 -4.55
N VAL A 651 33.79 10.13 -5.66
CA VAL A 651 32.79 10.37 -6.72
C VAL A 651 31.38 10.12 -6.20
N VAL A 652 31.16 9.02 -5.46
CA VAL A 652 29.86 8.75 -4.83
C VAL A 652 29.47 9.86 -3.84
N ALA A 653 30.43 10.38 -3.08
CA ALA A 653 30.20 11.50 -2.16
C ALA A 653 29.86 12.80 -2.90
N ASP A 654 30.51 13.08 -4.04
CA ASP A 654 30.21 14.24 -4.90
C ASP A 654 28.76 14.16 -5.44
N VAL A 655 28.35 12.99 -5.95
CA VAL A 655 26.98 12.76 -6.46
C VAL A 655 25.95 12.97 -5.35
N ARG A 656 26.16 12.38 -4.18
CA ARG A 656 25.26 12.54 -3.01
C ARG A 656 25.22 13.95 -2.46
N SER A 657 26.34 14.67 -2.50
CA SER A 657 26.41 16.06 -2.04
C SER A 657 25.67 16.99 -3.02
N PHE A 658 25.69 16.67 -4.31
CA PHE A 658 24.95 17.40 -5.33
C PHE A 658 23.44 17.12 -5.28
N SER A 659 23.06 15.87 -4.99
CA SER A 659 21.67 15.40 -4.86
C SER A 659 21.37 14.97 -3.42
N PRO A 660 21.17 15.90 -2.46
CA PRO A 660 20.89 15.57 -1.06
C PRO A 660 19.47 15.02 -0.82
N GLN A 661 18.64 14.95 -1.86
CA GLN A 661 17.29 14.38 -1.79
C GLN A 661 17.33 12.84 -1.87
N GLU A 662 16.17 12.21 -1.76
CA GLU A 662 16.05 10.76 -1.86
C GLU A 662 16.49 10.28 -3.26
N GLN A 663 17.32 9.23 -3.27
CA GLN A 663 17.90 8.66 -4.49
C GLN A 663 16.80 8.11 -5.40
N HIS A 664 16.80 8.49 -6.69
CA HIS A 664 15.76 8.11 -7.65
C HIS A 664 16.06 6.83 -8.44
N ASP A 665 17.34 6.54 -8.64
CA ASP A 665 17.81 5.33 -9.33
C ASP A 665 19.07 4.74 -8.69
N ASP A 666 19.34 3.48 -8.99
CA ASP A 666 20.50 2.77 -8.43
C ASP A 666 21.82 3.43 -8.87
N ILE A 667 22.74 3.63 -7.93
CA ILE A 667 24.05 4.22 -8.20
C ILE A 667 25.06 3.09 -8.26
N THR A 668 25.51 2.75 -9.46
CA THR A 668 26.57 1.76 -9.66
C THR A 668 27.77 2.38 -10.36
N LEU A 669 28.95 2.15 -9.80
CA LEU A 669 30.21 2.72 -10.28
C LEU A 669 31.34 1.70 -10.10
N ILE A 670 32.14 1.52 -11.15
CA ILE A 670 33.41 0.79 -11.13
C ILE A 670 34.52 1.76 -11.51
N ILE A 671 35.59 1.77 -10.72
CA ILE A 671 36.82 2.50 -11.01
C ILE A 671 37.96 1.49 -11.13
N ALA A 672 38.73 1.57 -12.20
CA ALA A 672 39.96 0.80 -12.38
C ALA A 672 41.09 1.71 -12.84
N ARG A 673 42.29 1.53 -12.28
CA ARG A 673 43.48 2.32 -12.59
C ARG A 673 44.66 1.40 -12.79
N ARG A 674 45.41 1.61 -13.86
CA ARG A 674 46.64 0.85 -14.11
C ARG A 674 47.84 1.59 -13.51
N SER A 675 48.63 0.90 -12.71
CA SER A 675 49.78 1.44 -11.97
C SER A 675 51.04 1.61 -12.81
#